data_AF-A0AAP9E8H0-F1
#
_entry.id   AF-A0AAP9E8H0-F1
#
_cell.length_a   1.000
_cell.length_b   1.000
_cell.length_c   1.000
_cell.angle_alpha   90.00
_cell.angle_beta   90.00
_cell.angle_gamma   90.00
#
_symmetry.space_group_name_H-M   'P 1'
#
loop_
_entity.id
_entity.type
_entity.pdbx_description
1 polymer ?
#
loop_
_entity_poly.entity_id
_entity_poly.type
_entity_poly.pdbx_seq_one_letter_code
_entity_poly.pdbx_strand_id
1 'polypeptide(L)'
;MTKALWEQWQRDWRWMEATARRRGWSLMPLAISPPSAAIEVTYIETRHGLKFPPQLRELLTGYARHVEFGWYIPPHLQPLEKLGLPNMSSNRSAIWSIEHIDQQAIPNFLGWKDALAGEDRSEAPNTPEMWENQFPFHSLVNGDMLTIDMSDKDGPQPVRYFSHELQTLHGMALAPDFFTFITEMSKLGFAGTEWASWGKFGSWDEPNKTYYIKADSAGGAEWLSWLAKDDVRADEPPPAIVEETAAERQLLDAARSGNVAAAIVALGMGARPDVVPNPDWLMENMAWNDEFSTPLTYSVRANHIGLAQTLLQHGATLNTRRLAVGDAVQTASPKTLEWLIERGARIDGWKDDRFWPLHLLITRRSETTAQTKSELEARLRKEWGLDKLATTQTAREMHAVQETLVQQQLAAWLDRPTYLAMLRTLLDAGAAADAPWDNGMTMLMWAKEDDARVLLEAGANPNAHDAYGSAPLHIALRNSVAKIRLLVSHGAEIDALQTPPRDSDVDRRARTPLQSALTVAGLGRLDGVQALLELKADPLKRDRDERNALCYCTTVESFRLMQGYGLDPKERMPDGGTLLHNLFEMTSVRAAFEDEVAMLDLLLSLGLPVNAQDNLGRTMLHKAAERTEVAADITLLLDRGADRSIRDREDKRPVDLVPESLKEIRALLD
;
A
#
# COMPACT_ATOMS: atom_id res chain seq x y z
N MET A 1 -38.63 -5.72 18.39
CA MET A 1 -37.67 -6.85 18.31
C MET A 1 -38.36 -8.15 18.70
N THR A 2 -38.14 -9.23 17.94
CA THR A 2 -38.63 -10.58 18.30
C THR A 2 -37.65 -11.30 19.24
N LYS A 3 -38.15 -12.18 20.10
CA LYS A 3 -37.31 -13.03 20.96
C LYS A 3 -36.28 -13.85 20.15
N ALA A 4 -36.68 -14.34 18.97
CA ALA A 4 -35.81 -15.10 18.08
C ALA A 4 -34.61 -14.28 17.58
N LEU A 5 -34.80 -12.99 17.29
CA LEU A 5 -33.72 -12.10 16.86
C LEU A 5 -32.71 -11.86 18.00
N TRP A 6 -33.21 -11.63 19.22
CA TRP A 6 -32.36 -11.48 20.40
C TRP A 6 -31.51 -12.74 20.68
N GLU A 7 -32.13 -13.92 20.60
CA GLU A 7 -31.42 -15.19 20.74
C GLU A 7 -30.38 -15.41 19.64
N GLN A 8 -30.61 -14.89 18.42
CA GLN A 8 -29.66 -14.94 17.32
C GLN A 8 -28.42 -14.08 17.61
N TRP A 9 -28.59 -12.81 18.01
CA TRP A 9 -27.44 -11.96 18.35
C TRP A 9 -26.57 -12.57 19.46
N GLN A 10 -27.20 -13.15 20.48
CA GLN A 10 -26.46 -13.85 21.52
C GLN A 10 -25.67 -15.06 21.02
N ARG A 11 -26.14 -15.76 19.97
CA ARG A 11 -25.38 -16.85 19.34
C ARG A 11 -24.19 -16.30 18.56
N ASP A 12 -24.41 -15.23 17.79
CA ASP A 12 -23.38 -14.63 16.94
C ASP A 12 -22.20 -14.08 17.77
N TRP A 13 -22.47 -13.37 18.87
CA TRP A 13 -21.42 -12.90 19.78
C TRP A 13 -20.65 -14.03 20.45
N ARG A 14 -21.34 -15.08 20.92
CA ARG A 14 -20.68 -16.23 21.54
C ARG A 14 -19.84 -17.04 20.55
N TRP A 15 -20.29 -17.15 19.30
CA TRP A 15 -19.51 -17.75 18.22
C TRP A 15 -18.21 -16.97 17.98
N MET A 16 -18.30 -15.64 17.95
CA MET A 16 -17.13 -14.80 17.76
C MET A 16 -16.17 -14.84 18.96
N GLU A 17 -16.70 -14.83 20.18
CA GLU A 17 -15.90 -15.00 21.41
C GLU A 17 -15.11 -16.32 21.38
N ALA A 18 -15.77 -17.43 21.03
CA ALA A 18 -15.12 -18.73 20.90
C ALA A 18 -14.04 -18.74 19.81
N THR A 19 -14.27 -18.01 18.72
CA THR A 19 -13.29 -17.87 17.61
C THR A 19 -12.06 -17.08 18.06
N ALA A 20 -12.25 -15.95 18.74
CA ALA A 20 -11.14 -15.16 19.29
C ALA A 20 -10.30 -15.97 20.29
N ARG A 21 -10.94 -16.73 21.20
CA ARG A 21 -10.24 -17.64 22.14
C ARG A 21 -9.43 -18.71 21.43
N ARG A 22 -10.05 -19.37 20.42
CA ARG A 22 -9.39 -20.43 19.63
C ARG A 22 -8.16 -19.89 18.88
N ARG A 23 -8.19 -18.63 18.45
CA ARG A 23 -7.10 -17.98 17.70
C ARG A 23 -6.09 -17.21 18.55
N GLY A 24 -6.22 -17.25 19.89
CA GLY A 24 -5.30 -16.57 20.80
C GLY A 24 -5.35 -15.04 20.71
N TRP A 25 -6.49 -14.46 20.34
CA TRP A 25 -6.65 -13.00 20.27
C TRP A 25 -6.85 -12.39 21.65
N SER A 26 -6.55 -11.10 21.76
CA SER A 26 -6.96 -10.32 22.94
C SER A 26 -8.47 -10.19 22.94
N LEU A 27 -9.10 -10.46 24.09
CA LEU A 27 -10.54 -10.59 24.19
C LEU A 27 -11.08 -9.84 25.41
N MET A 28 -12.10 -9.01 25.19
CA MET A 28 -13.06 -8.61 26.20
C MET A 28 -14.28 -9.56 26.11
N PRO A 29 -14.49 -10.43 27.12
CA PRO A 29 -15.57 -11.40 27.10
C PRO A 29 -16.96 -10.74 26.97
N LEU A 30 -17.91 -11.47 26.39
CA LEU A 30 -19.29 -10.99 26.27
C LEU A 30 -19.92 -10.80 27.65
N ALA A 31 -20.40 -9.59 27.96
CA ALA A 31 -21.27 -9.34 29.10
C ALA A 31 -22.55 -8.60 28.69
N ILE A 32 -23.68 -9.04 29.24
CA ILE A 32 -25.02 -8.52 28.94
C ILE A 32 -25.67 -8.16 30.27
N SER A 33 -26.01 -6.90 30.43
CA SER A 33 -26.68 -6.38 31.63
C SER A 33 -28.21 -6.52 31.54
N PRO A 34 -28.94 -6.43 32.67
CA PRO A 34 -30.41 -6.34 32.67
C PRO A 34 -30.93 -5.09 31.92
N PRO A 35 -32.20 -5.07 31.50
CA PRO A 35 -32.81 -3.89 30.89
C PRO A 35 -32.86 -2.67 31.82
N SER A 36 -32.85 -1.48 31.24
CA SER A 36 -33.03 -0.20 31.92
C SER A 36 -34.49 0.00 32.32
N ALA A 37 -34.71 0.65 33.46
CA ALA A 37 -36.04 1.10 33.85
C ALA A 37 -36.50 2.25 32.94
N ALA A 38 -37.77 2.27 32.53
CA ALA A 38 -38.29 3.31 31.64
C ALA A 38 -38.09 4.75 32.15
N ILE A 39 -38.02 4.93 33.47
CA ILE A 39 -37.76 6.23 34.11
C ILE A 39 -36.34 6.76 33.82
N GLU A 40 -35.36 5.87 33.71
CA GLU A 40 -33.96 6.24 33.45
C GLU A 40 -33.81 6.76 32.01
N VAL A 41 -34.39 6.06 31.03
CA VAL A 41 -34.43 6.53 29.65
C VAL A 41 -35.13 7.90 29.57
N THR A 42 -36.28 8.04 30.23
CA THR A 42 -37.04 9.32 30.25
C THR A 42 -36.25 10.45 30.89
N TYR A 43 -35.45 10.15 31.91
CA TYR A 43 -34.59 11.13 32.57
C TYR A 43 -33.47 11.62 31.65
N ILE A 44 -32.80 10.72 30.91
CA ILE A 44 -31.77 11.09 29.92
C ILE A 44 -32.40 11.93 28.79
N GLU A 45 -33.58 11.55 28.30
CA GLU A 45 -34.29 12.35 27.29
C GLU A 45 -34.58 13.78 27.76
N THR A 46 -35.03 13.91 29.01
CA THR A 46 -35.36 15.21 29.59
C THR A 46 -34.10 16.06 29.80
N ARG A 47 -33.00 15.44 30.22
CA ARG A 47 -31.72 16.11 30.44
C ARG A 47 -31.15 16.71 29.16
N HIS A 48 -31.14 15.92 28.07
CA HIS A 48 -30.49 16.31 26.82
C HIS A 48 -31.44 16.92 25.79
N GLY A 49 -32.76 16.90 26.04
CA GLY A 49 -33.76 17.40 25.10
C GLY A 49 -33.93 16.54 23.83
N LEU A 50 -33.39 15.31 23.83
CA LEU A 50 -33.45 14.38 22.70
C LEU A 50 -34.35 13.18 23.03
N LYS A 51 -35.17 12.73 22.08
CA LYS A 51 -35.97 11.52 22.24
C LYS A 51 -35.22 10.30 21.73
N PHE A 52 -35.15 9.25 22.53
CA PHE A 52 -34.57 7.97 22.12
C PHE A 52 -35.34 7.40 20.93
N PRO A 53 -34.64 6.95 19.87
CA PRO A 53 -35.24 6.23 18.76
C PRO A 53 -36.04 5.02 19.25
N PRO A 54 -37.24 4.75 18.70
CA PRO A 54 -38.11 3.65 19.12
C PRO A 54 -37.40 2.30 19.26
N GLN A 55 -36.59 1.88 18.28
CA GLN A 55 -35.88 0.60 18.32
C GLN A 55 -34.82 0.56 19.43
N LEU A 56 -34.05 1.64 19.61
CA LEU A 56 -33.04 1.73 20.67
C LEU A 56 -33.70 1.74 22.05
N ARG A 57 -34.81 2.48 22.22
CA ARG A 57 -35.61 2.46 23.45
C ARG A 57 -36.15 1.06 23.77
N GLU A 58 -36.68 0.38 22.77
CA GLU A 58 -37.19 -0.99 22.91
C GLU A 58 -36.07 -1.93 23.38
N LEU A 59 -34.88 -1.82 22.78
CA LEU A 59 -33.72 -2.64 23.16
C LEU A 59 -33.30 -2.38 24.61
N LEU A 60 -33.15 -1.11 24.98
CA LEU A 60 -32.65 -0.70 26.30
C LEU A 60 -33.61 -1.09 27.42
N THR A 61 -34.93 -0.94 27.21
CA THR A 61 -35.94 -1.20 28.26
C THR A 61 -36.47 -2.63 28.26
N GLY A 62 -36.38 -3.34 27.12
CA GLY A 62 -36.87 -4.71 26.98
C GLY A 62 -35.82 -5.80 27.17
N TYR A 63 -34.54 -5.53 26.89
CA TYR A 63 -33.53 -6.58 26.75
C TYR A 63 -32.24 -6.33 27.51
N ALA A 64 -31.52 -5.25 27.24
CA ALA A 64 -30.26 -4.96 27.92
C ALA A 64 -29.91 -3.47 27.86
N ARG A 65 -29.63 -2.85 29.01
CA ARG A 65 -29.16 -1.45 29.08
C ARG A 65 -27.75 -1.28 28.51
N HIS A 66 -26.96 -2.34 28.58
CA HIS A 66 -25.54 -2.37 28.26
C HIS A 66 -25.15 -3.77 27.78
N VAL A 67 -24.41 -3.83 26.68
CA VAL A 67 -23.77 -5.04 26.17
C VAL A 67 -22.33 -4.69 25.83
N GLU A 68 -21.40 -5.45 26.42
CA GLU A 68 -19.98 -5.39 26.11
C GLU A 68 -19.49 -6.67 25.43
N PHE A 69 -18.67 -6.51 24.41
CA PHE A 69 -17.97 -7.56 23.69
C PHE A 69 -16.91 -6.91 22.82
N GLY A 70 -15.69 -7.44 22.81
CA GLY A 70 -14.66 -6.92 21.93
C GLY A 70 -13.48 -7.86 21.77
N TRP A 71 -12.80 -7.74 20.65
CA TRP A 71 -11.59 -8.50 20.35
C TRP A 71 -10.59 -7.64 19.59
N TYR A 72 -9.33 -8.01 19.72
CA TYR A 72 -8.21 -7.36 19.05
C TYR A 72 -7.19 -8.42 18.66
N ILE A 73 -6.79 -8.43 17.40
CA ILE A 73 -5.71 -9.30 16.93
C ILE A 73 -4.39 -8.65 17.36
N PRO A 74 -3.60 -9.29 18.25
CA PRO A 74 -2.29 -8.78 18.63
C PRO A 74 -1.46 -8.48 17.39
N PRO A 75 -0.63 -7.42 17.36
CA PRO A 75 0.18 -7.10 16.18
C PRO A 75 0.99 -8.30 15.66
N HIS A 76 1.47 -9.11 16.61
CA HIS A 76 2.19 -10.35 16.35
C HIS A 76 1.37 -11.50 15.78
N LEU A 77 0.05 -11.40 15.76
CA LEU A 77 -0.87 -12.35 15.13
C LEU A 77 -1.63 -11.71 13.97
N GLN A 78 -1.41 -10.42 13.65
CA GLN A 78 -2.00 -9.82 12.47
C GLN A 78 -1.50 -10.60 11.26
N PRO A 79 -2.38 -11.29 10.53
CA PRO A 79 -2.01 -11.88 9.25
C PRO A 79 -1.83 -10.67 8.35
N LEU A 80 -0.58 -10.20 8.29
CA LEU A 80 0.01 -9.18 7.46
C LEU A 80 -1.01 -8.25 6.82
N GLU A 81 -0.92 -6.95 7.17
CA GLU A 81 -1.61 -5.76 6.64
C GLU A 81 -2.10 -5.83 5.17
N LYS A 82 -1.51 -6.70 4.34
CA LYS A 82 -1.87 -7.13 3.00
C LYS A 82 -3.31 -7.62 2.77
N LEU A 83 -4.01 -8.21 3.74
CA LEU A 83 -5.37 -8.76 3.47
C LEU A 83 -6.49 -7.70 3.49
N GLY A 84 -6.22 -6.50 4.03
CA GLY A 84 -7.24 -5.45 4.16
C GLY A 84 -8.50 -5.90 4.91
N LEU A 85 -8.37 -6.86 5.83
CA LEU A 85 -9.45 -7.36 6.69
C LEU A 85 -9.37 -6.67 8.08
N PRO A 86 -10.49 -6.52 8.81
CA PRO A 86 -10.46 -5.90 10.13
C PRO A 86 -9.60 -6.67 11.13
N ASN A 87 -8.80 -5.95 11.91
CA ASN A 87 -7.92 -6.52 12.93
C ASN A 87 -8.43 -6.32 14.36
N MET A 88 -9.58 -5.65 14.53
CA MET A 88 -10.23 -5.50 15.83
C MET A 88 -11.73 -5.20 15.69
N SER A 89 -12.44 -5.31 16.81
CA SER A 89 -13.86 -4.96 16.89
C SER A 89 -14.10 -3.47 17.14
N SER A 90 -15.30 -3.01 16.76
CA SER A 90 -15.77 -1.62 16.69
C SER A 90 -15.38 -0.65 17.81
N ASN A 91 -15.13 -1.06 19.05
CA ASN A 91 -14.63 -0.12 20.06
C ASN A 91 -14.05 -0.76 21.32
N ARG A 92 -13.30 -1.86 21.20
CA ARG A 92 -12.65 -2.61 22.31
C ARG A 92 -13.53 -2.95 23.54
N SER A 93 -14.82 -2.63 23.60
CA SER A 93 -15.64 -2.86 24.79
C SER A 93 -17.14 -2.87 24.55
N ALA A 94 -17.79 -1.78 24.13
CA ALA A 94 -19.26 -1.71 24.13
C ALA A 94 -19.88 -1.92 22.75
N ILE A 95 -20.92 -2.77 22.67
CA ILE A 95 -21.81 -2.85 21.50
C ILE A 95 -22.85 -1.72 21.59
N TRP A 96 -23.46 -1.56 22.77
CA TRP A 96 -24.22 -0.38 23.18
C TRP A 96 -24.17 -0.24 24.70
N SER A 97 -24.40 0.98 25.18
CA SER A 97 -24.35 1.30 26.60
C SER A 97 -25.14 2.56 26.87
N ILE A 98 -26.15 2.49 27.75
CA ILE A 98 -26.94 3.67 28.14
C ILE A 98 -26.07 4.74 28.80
N GLU A 99 -25.04 4.32 29.55
CA GLU A 99 -24.05 5.21 30.16
C GLU A 99 -23.18 5.89 29.10
N HIS A 100 -22.73 5.15 28.08
CA HIS A 100 -21.96 5.72 26.96
C HIS A 100 -22.78 6.75 26.20
N ILE A 101 -24.06 6.45 25.95
CA ILE A 101 -24.97 7.36 25.25
C ILE A 101 -25.12 8.67 26.04
N ASP A 102 -25.39 8.57 27.34
CA ASP A 102 -25.62 9.72 28.22
C ASP A 102 -24.37 10.58 28.44
N GLN A 103 -23.22 9.93 28.66
CA GLN A 103 -22.01 10.61 29.14
C GLN A 103 -21.02 10.95 28.04
N GLN A 104 -21.07 10.28 26.88
CA GLN A 104 -20.11 10.48 25.79
C GLN A 104 -20.80 10.81 24.47
N ALA A 105 -21.68 9.93 23.98
CA ALA A 105 -22.18 10.07 22.61
C ALA A 105 -23.00 11.35 22.40
N ILE A 106 -23.96 11.63 23.28
CA ILE A 106 -24.78 12.85 23.18
C ILE A 106 -23.93 14.11 23.38
N PRO A 107 -23.14 14.27 24.47
CA PRO A 107 -22.32 15.46 24.66
C PRO A 107 -21.32 15.73 23.52
N ASN A 108 -20.63 14.69 23.03
CA ASN A 108 -19.63 14.84 21.97
C ASN A 108 -20.26 15.31 20.66
N PHE A 109 -21.36 14.66 20.25
CA PHE A 109 -22.05 15.01 19.01
C PHE A 109 -22.65 16.42 19.04
N LEU A 110 -23.27 16.82 20.17
CA LEU A 110 -23.77 18.19 20.31
C LEU A 110 -22.65 19.22 20.26
N GLY A 111 -21.49 18.93 20.86
CA GLY A 111 -20.30 19.78 20.75
C GLY A 111 -19.76 19.88 19.32
N TRP A 112 -19.82 18.79 18.55
CA TRP A 112 -19.42 18.79 17.14
C TRP A 112 -20.37 19.58 16.26
N LYS A 113 -21.67 19.40 16.44
CA LYS A 113 -22.69 20.10 15.67
C LYS A 113 -22.44 21.61 15.68
N ASP A 114 -22.17 22.19 16.85
CA ASP A 114 -21.94 23.63 16.97
C ASP A 114 -20.66 24.11 16.25
N ALA A 115 -19.65 23.24 16.15
CA ALA A 115 -18.35 23.58 15.54
C ALA A 115 -18.27 23.26 14.04
N LEU A 116 -18.82 22.14 13.59
CA LEU A 116 -18.60 21.57 12.26
C LEU A 116 -19.77 21.78 11.30
N ALA A 117 -20.98 22.07 11.78
CA ALA A 117 -22.15 22.20 10.89
C ALA A 117 -22.06 23.36 9.89
N GLY A 118 -21.20 24.36 10.15
CA GLY A 118 -20.98 25.52 9.28
C GLY A 118 -19.64 25.54 8.53
N GLU A 119 -18.81 24.50 8.66
CA GLU A 119 -17.50 24.42 7.98
C GLU A 119 -17.62 23.65 6.66
N ASP A 120 -17.23 24.26 5.54
CA ASP A 120 -17.17 23.60 4.23
C ASP A 120 -15.70 23.42 3.80
N ARG A 121 -15.08 22.34 4.28
CA ARG A 121 -13.71 21.91 3.96
C ARG A 121 -13.65 20.44 3.51
N SER A 122 -14.79 19.84 3.20
CA SER A 122 -14.99 18.40 3.17
C SER A 122 -14.87 17.80 1.77
N GLU A 123 -14.41 16.56 1.69
CA GLU A 123 -14.39 15.78 0.45
C GLU A 123 -15.79 15.26 0.06
N ALA A 124 -16.76 15.38 0.98
CA ALA A 124 -18.19 15.06 0.81
C ALA A 124 -19.09 16.25 1.18
N PRO A 125 -20.33 16.39 0.68
CA PRO A 125 -21.19 17.52 1.00
C PRO A 125 -21.55 17.60 2.50
N ASN A 126 -21.14 18.67 3.19
CA ASN A 126 -21.52 18.97 4.57
C ASN A 126 -22.54 20.12 4.60
N THR A 127 -23.79 19.88 5.03
CA THR A 127 -24.81 20.94 5.15
C THR A 127 -25.36 21.01 6.57
N PRO A 128 -25.69 22.21 7.10
CA PRO A 128 -26.22 22.35 8.46
C PRO A 128 -27.41 21.43 8.75
N GLU A 129 -28.28 21.22 7.76
CA GLU A 129 -29.49 20.39 7.88
C GLU A 129 -29.18 18.92 8.15
N MET A 130 -28.02 18.41 7.73
CA MET A 130 -27.67 17.00 7.93
C MET A 130 -27.40 16.67 9.41
N TRP A 131 -26.98 17.65 10.19
CA TRP A 131 -26.74 17.54 11.63
C TRP A 131 -28.03 17.60 12.44
N GLU A 132 -29.11 18.09 11.83
CA GLU A 132 -30.40 18.17 12.48
C GLU A 132 -31.08 16.79 12.55
N ASN A 133 -31.86 16.58 13.61
CA ASN A 133 -32.60 15.35 13.87
C ASN A 133 -31.74 14.07 13.94
N GLN A 134 -30.45 14.18 14.29
CA GLN A 134 -29.61 13.01 14.55
C GLN A 134 -29.63 12.63 16.04
N PHE A 135 -29.77 11.33 16.35
CA PHE A 135 -29.60 10.78 17.69
C PHE A 135 -28.28 10.02 17.80
N PRO A 136 -27.23 10.55 18.44
CA PRO A 136 -25.94 9.88 18.60
C PRO A 136 -26.05 8.74 19.61
N PHE A 137 -25.53 7.56 19.26
CA PHE A 137 -25.58 6.40 20.17
C PHE A 137 -24.22 5.73 20.41
N HIS A 138 -23.21 6.02 19.58
CA HIS A 138 -21.88 5.43 19.74
C HIS A 138 -20.78 6.38 19.29
N SER A 139 -19.63 6.31 19.98
CA SER A 139 -18.39 7.02 19.62
C SER A 139 -17.35 5.98 19.23
N LEU A 140 -16.61 6.21 18.16
CA LEU A 140 -15.62 5.31 17.59
C LEU A 140 -14.21 5.66 18.09
N VAL A 141 -13.27 4.73 17.91
CA VAL A 141 -11.89 4.86 18.44
C VAL A 141 -11.16 6.07 17.88
N ASN A 142 -11.40 6.40 16.61
CA ASN A 142 -10.81 7.54 15.92
C ASN A 142 -11.51 8.88 16.27
N GLY A 143 -12.54 8.85 17.12
CA GLY A 143 -13.35 10.00 17.49
C GLY A 143 -14.69 10.09 16.76
N ASP A 144 -14.88 9.38 15.63
CA ASP A 144 -16.08 9.42 14.78
C ASP A 144 -17.35 8.93 15.49
N MET A 145 -18.51 9.27 14.93
CA MET A 145 -19.79 9.10 15.60
C MET A 145 -20.77 8.28 14.77
N LEU A 146 -21.51 7.40 15.45
CA LEU A 146 -22.68 6.73 14.88
C LEU A 146 -23.96 7.35 15.43
N THR A 147 -24.86 7.70 14.51
CA THR A 147 -26.15 8.32 14.83
C THR A 147 -27.31 7.51 14.25
N ILE A 148 -28.51 7.76 14.74
CA ILE A 148 -29.77 7.32 14.14
C ILE A 148 -30.50 8.56 13.64
N ASP A 149 -30.84 8.58 12.36
CA ASP A 149 -31.57 9.67 11.74
C ASP A 149 -33.05 9.62 12.13
N MET A 150 -33.53 10.71 12.73
CA MET A 150 -34.88 10.89 13.26
C MET A 150 -35.70 11.88 12.44
N SER A 151 -35.27 12.23 11.22
CA SER A 151 -35.98 13.19 10.37
C SER A 151 -37.38 12.71 9.98
N ASP A 152 -37.54 11.40 9.73
CA ASP A 152 -38.83 10.78 9.44
C ASP A 152 -39.34 10.03 10.68
N LYS A 153 -40.48 10.49 11.22
CA LYS A 153 -41.08 9.90 12.42
C LYS A 153 -41.81 8.58 12.13
N ASP A 154 -42.29 8.44 10.90
CA ASP A 154 -43.15 7.32 10.47
C ASP A 154 -42.46 6.43 9.41
N GLY A 155 -41.28 6.84 8.92
CA GLY A 155 -40.47 6.13 7.95
C GLY A 155 -39.15 5.56 8.49
N PRO A 156 -38.18 5.25 7.61
CA PRO A 156 -36.92 4.62 7.99
C PRO A 156 -36.08 5.52 8.90
N GLN A 157 -35.45 4.94 9.92
CA GLN A 157 -34.55 5.64 10.84
C GLN A 157 -33.12 5.11 10.68
N PRO A 158 -32.44 5.47 9.58
CA PRO A 158 -31.17 4.88 9.22
C PRO A 158 -30.08 5.18 10.24
N VAL A 159 -29.17 4.23 10.42
CA VAL A 159 -27.92 4.45 11.16
C VAL A 159 -26.94 5.18 10.24
N ARG A 160 -26.41 6.33 10.67
CA ARG A 160 -25.48 7.15 9.89
C ARG A 160 -24.11 7.26 10.53
N TYR A 161 -23.12 7.55 9.68
CA TYR A 161 -21.75 7.80 10.06
C TYR A 161 -21.41 9.29 10.02
N PHE A 162 -20.80 9.82 11.07
CA PHE A 162 -20.31 11.20 11.12
C PHE A 162 -18.82 11.23 11.42
N SER A 163 -18.04 11.76 10.48
CA SER A 163 -16.60 11.97 10.64
C SER A 163 -16.29 13.38 11.19
N HIS A 164 -15.36 13.47 12.14
CA HIS A 164 -14.84 14.78 12.61
C HIS A 164 -13.94 15.48 11.59
N GLU A 165 -13.32 14.73 10.69
CA GLU A 165 -12.48 15.25 9.60
C GLU A 165 -13.27 15.47 8.30
N LEU A 166 -14.59 15.22 8.32
CA LEU A 166 -15.50 15.34 7.18
C LEU A 166 -15.06 14.52 5.93
N GLN A 167 -14.58 13.30 6.16
CA GLN A 167 -14.10 12.36 5.14
C GLN A 167 -15.23 11.60 4.40
N THR A 168 -14.86 10.72 3.48
CA THR A 168 -15.71 10.14 2.41
C THR A 168 -17.06 9.54 2.82
N LEU A 169 -17.21 8.93 4.01
CA LEU A 169 -18.51 8.38 4.48
C LEU A 169 -19.34 9.37 5.32
N HIS A 170 -18.91 10.62 5.49
CA HIS A 170 -19.60 11.59 6.31
C HIS A 170 -21.08 11.76 5.87
N GLY A 171 -22.01 11.53 6.79
CA GLY A 171 -23.45 11.60 6.59
C GLY A 171 -24.10 10.38 5.92
N MET A 172 -23.33 9.38 5.47
CA MET A 172 -23.89 8.22 4.76
C MET A 172 -24.64 7.27 5.69
N ALA A 173 -25.70 6.65 5.18
CA ALA A 173 -26.45 5.63 5.90
C ALA A 173 -25.75 4.26 5.80
N LEU A 174 -25.35 3.70 6.95
CA LEU A 174 -24.72 2.39 7.11
C LEU A 174 -25.72 1.24 7.22
N ALA A 175 -26.97 1.53 7.59
CA ALA A 175 -28.06 0.58 7.62
C ALA A 175 -29.40 1.33 7.54
N PRO A 176 -30.48 0.68 7.07
CA PRO A 176 -31.81 1.29 6.99
C PRO A 176 -32.45 1.55 8.37
N ASP A 177 -32.02 0.83 9.41
CA ASP A 177 -32.49 0.97 10.78
C ASP A 177 -31.47 0.36 11.78
N PHE A 178 -31.67 0.66 13.07
CA PHE A 178 -30.77 0.25 14.14
C PHE A 178 -30.71 -1.26 14.36
N PHE A 179 -31.83 -1.97 14.29
CA PHE A 179 -31.85 -3.44 14.42
C PHE A 179 -31.15 -4.11 13.25
N THR A 180 -31.32 -3.59 12.02
CA THR A 180 -30.56 -4.08 10.86
C THR A 180 -29.06 -3.87 11.06
N PHE A 181 -28.64 -2.67 11.51
CA PHE A 181 -27.22 -2.37 11.77
C PHE A 181 -26.57 -3.37 12.73
N ILE A 182 -27.14 -3.52 13.93
CA ILE A 182 -26.55 -4.43 14.95
C ILE A 182 -26.67 -5.90 14.56
N THR A 183 -27.64 -6.27 13.72
CA THR A 183 -27.74 -7.62 13.17
C THR A 183 -26.61 -7.92 12.21
N GLU A 184 -26.38 -7.07 11.21
CA GLU A 184 -25.30 -7.27 10.23
C GLU A 184 -23.93 -7.21 10.92
N MET A 185 -23.73 -6.28 11.85
CA MET A 185 -22.50 -6.22 12.65
C MET A 185 -22.31 -7.46 13.53
N SER A 186 -23.37 -8.01 14.14
CA SER A 186 -23.24 -9.24 14.96
C SER A 186 -22.76 -10.43 14.14
N LYS A 187 -23.30 -10.61 12.93
CA LYS A 187 -22.87 -11.67 12.00
C LYS A 187 -21.40 -11.52 11.62
N LEU A 188 -20.94 -10.30 11.42
CA LEU A 188 -19.54 -9.97 11.13
C LEU A 188 -18.62 -10.05 12.37
N GLY A 189 -19.14 -10.43 13.54
CA GLY A 189 -18.36 -10.46 14.78
C GLY A 189 -18.02 -9.06 15.30
N PHE A 190 -18.79 -8.04 14.94
CA PHE A 190 -18.55 -6.62 15.26
C PHE A 190 -17.22 -6.08 14.73
N ALA A 191 -16.80 -6.54 13.55
CA ALA A 191 -15.51 -6.21 12.95
C ALA A 191 -15.39 -4.77 12.45
N GLY A 192 -14.23 -4.14 12.72
CA GLY A 192 -13.83 -2.82 12.21
C GLY A 192 -14.21 -1.65 13.11
N THR A 193 -13.35 -0.64 13.20
CA THR A 193 -13.43 0.50 14.15
C THR A 193 -13.83 1.83 13.54
N GLU A 194 -13.77 1.94 12.21
CA GLU A 194 -14.01 3.18 11.48
C GLU A 194 -14.37 2.86 10.03
N TRP A 195 -14.72 3.91 9.26
CA TRP A 195 -15.11 3.78 7.85
C TRP A 195 -14.14 2.96 7.01
N ALA A 196 -12.83 3.15 7.18
CA ALA A 196 -11.79 2.45 6.43
C ALA A 196 -11.85 0.93 6.67
N SER A 197 -12.24 0.50 7.88
CA SER A 197 -12.42 -0.92 8.19
C SER A 197 -13.66 -1.54 7.56
N TRP A 198 -14.69 -0.73 7.27
CA TRP A 198 -15.96 -1.18 6.71
C TRP A 198 -16.03 -1.08 5.18
N GLY A 199 -15.01 -0.50 4.54
CA GLY A 199 -14.92 -0.33 3.08
C GLY A 199 -15.08 -1.63 2.26
N LYS A 200 -14.94 -2.80 2.89
CA LYS A 200 -15.16 -4.11 2.26
C LYS A 200 -16.55 -4.71 2.50
N PHE A 201 -17.31 -4.20 3.48
CA PHE A 201 -18.56 -4.81 3.93
C PHE A 201 -19.82 -4.21 3.30
N GLY A 202 -19.69 -3.23 2.42
CA GLY A 202 -20.81 -2.57 1.75
C GLY A 202 -20.51 -2.24 0.30
N SER A 203 -21.44 -1.56 -0.33
CA SER A 203 -21.34 -1.08 -1.71
C SER A 203 -21.87 0.34 -1.81
N TRP A 204 -21.20 1.17 -2.61
CA TRP A 204 -21.57 2.57 -2.83
C TRP A 204 -22.85 2.69 -3.65
N ASP A 205 -23.79 3.47 -3.14
CA ASP A 205 -24.94 3.98 -3.88
C ASP A 205 -25.03 5.50 -3.63
N GLU A 206 -24.22 6.24 -4.39
CA GLU A 206 -24.15 7.70 -4.33
C GLU A 206 -25.51 8.38 -4.57
N PRO A 207 -26.31 7.99 -5.58
CA PRO A 207 -27.64 8.58 -5.79
C PRO A 207 -28.54 8.54 -4.56
N ASN A 208 -28.46 7.46 -3.77
CA ASN A 208 -29.27 7.29 -2.56
C ASN A 208 -28.53 7.64 -1.26
N LYS A 209 -27.28 8.10 -1.33
CA LYS A 209 -26.40 8.41 -0.18
C LYS A 209 -26.32 7.26 0.84
N THR A 210 -26.25 6.03 0.35
CA THR A 210 -26.22 4.82 1.20
C THR A 210 -24.95 4.02 0.98
N TYR A 211 -24.49 3.41 2.07
CA TYR A 211 -23.39 2.45 2.11
C TYR A 211 -23.76 1.36 3.13
N TYR A 212 -24.73 0.52 2.78
CA TYR A 212 -25.23 -0.47 3.74
C TYR A 212 -24.19 -1.57 4.00
N ILE A 213 -23.82 -1.71 5.26
CA ILE A 213 -22.98 -2.80 5.76
C ILE A 213 -23.80 -4.08 5.74
N LYS A 214 -23.28 -5.12 5.06
CA LYS A 214 -23.93 -6.42 4.93
C LYS A 214 -22.92 -7.54 5.13
N ALA A 215 -23.28 -8.51 5.95
CA ALA A 215 -22.47 -9.70 6.20
C ALA A 215 -22.32 -10.60 4.97
N ASP A 216 -23.26 -10.52 4.02
CA ASP A 216 -23.26 -11.27 2.75
C ASP A 216 -22.62 -10.51 1.57
N SER A 217 -22.06 -9.31 1.82
CA SER A 217 -21.22 -8.61 0.85
C SER A 217 -19.99 -9.46 0.45
N ALA A 218 -19.34 -9.13 -0.67
CA ALA A 218 -18.15 -9.85 -1.11
C ALA A 218 -17.05 -9.88 -0.01
N GLY A 219 -16.80 -8.74 0.65
CA GLY A 219 -15.85 -8.70 1.75
C GLY A 219 -16.36 -9.33 3.04
N GLY A 220 -17.68 -9.30 3.30
CA GLY A 220 -18.28 -10.03 4.42
C GLY A 220 -18.12 -11.54 4.28
N ALA A 221 -18.38 -12.08 3.08
CA ALA A 221 -18.16 -13.48 2.76
C ALA A 221 -16.67 -13.87 2.85
N GLU A 222 -15.75 -13.02 2.37
CA GLU A 222 -14.30 -13.21 2.51
C GLU A 222 -13.89 -13.28 3.99
N TRP A 223 -14.35 -12.33 4.81
CA TRP A 223 -14.09 -12.26 6.23
C TRP A 223 -14.63 -13.48 6.99
N LEU A 224 -15.89 -13.85 6.78
CA LEU A 224 -16.51 -14.99 7.45
C LEU A 224 -15.86 -16.32 7.02
N SER A 225 -15.52 -16.46 5.73
CA SER A 225 -14.74 -17.59 5.24
C SER A 225 -13.36 -17.65 5.89
N TRP A 226 -12.72 -16.50 6.08
CA TRP A 226 -11.43 -16.42 6.78
C TRP A 226 -11.54 -16.82 8.26
N LEU A 227 -12.58 -16.40 8.98
CA LEU A 227 -12.84 -16.79 10.37
C LEU A 227 -13.15 -18.29 10.54
N ALA A 228 -13.82 -18.89 9.55
CA ALA A 228 -14.21 -20.30 9.55
C ALA A 228 -13.05 -21.27 9.26
N LYS A 229 -11.90 -20.78 8.76
CA LYS A 229 -10.71 -21.62 8.56
C LYS A 229 -10.13 -22.03 9.91
N ASP A 230 -10.02 -23.33 10.17
CA ASP A 230 -9.31 -23.89 11.34
C ASP A 230 -7.81 -24.12 11.08
N ASP A 231 -7.30 -23.60 9.97
CA ASP A 231 -6.00 -23.97 9.42
C ASP A 231 -4.90 -23.06 9.96
N VAL A 232 -4.01 -23.62 10.79
CA VAL A 232 -2.62 -23.16 10.87
C VAL A 232 -2.02 -23.52 9.52
N ARG A 233 -1.89 -22.55 8.62
CA ARG A 233 -1.41 -22.84 7.26
C ARG A 233 0.01 -23.41 7.35
N ALA A 234 0.32 -24.38 6.49
CA ALA A 234 1.60 -25.09 6.48
C ALA A 234 2.88 -24.22 6.28
N ASP A 235 2.72 -22.92 6.03
CA ASP A 235 3.83 -21.96 5.85
C ASP A 235 3.59 -20.62 6.61
N GLU A 236 2.95 -20.70 7.78
CA GLU A 236 2.81 -19.57 8.70
C GLU A 236 3.93 -19.54 9.76
N PRO A 237 4.39 -18.34 10.17
CA PRO A 237 5.36 -18.20 11.24
C PRO A 237 4.80 -18.71 12.58
N PRO A 238 5.65 -19.28 13.46
CA PRO A 238 5.21 -19.70 14.79
C PRO A 238 4.65 -18.51 15.60
N PRO A 239 3.72 -18.76 16.54
CA PRO A 239 3.24 -17.73 17.46
C PRO A 239 4.39 -17.09 18.23
N ALA A 240 4.33 -15.78 18.45
CA ALA A 240 5.32 -15.08 19.24
C ALA A 240 5.15 -15.42 20.74
N ILE A 241 6.26 -15.59 21.45
CA ILE A 241 6.27 -15.77 22.90
C ILE A 241 6.48 -14.40 23.52
N VAL A 242 5.41 -13.78 24.01
CA VAL A 242 5.51 -12.43 24.58
C VAL A 242 6.15 -12.49 25.97
N GLU A 243 7.02 -11.52 26.26
CA GLU A 243 7.60 -11.30 27.59
C GLU A 243 6.53 -11.18 28.67
N GLU A 244 6.63 -12.04 29.70
CA GLU A 244 5.73 -12.09 30.86
C GLU A 244 6.50 -12.05 32.18
N THR A 245 7.83 -12.24 32.16
CA THR A 245 8.66 -12.39 33.36
C THR A 245 9.90 -11.50 33.37
N ALA A 246 10.39 -11.17 34.57
CA ALA A 246 11.64 -10.40 34.73
C ALA A 246 12.88 -11.13 34.16
N ALA A 247 12.88 -12.48 34.19
CA ALA A 247 13.96 -13.27 33.61
C ALA A 247 13.99 -13.13 32.07
N GLU A 248 12.83 -13.09 31.42
CA GLU A 248 12.73 -12.86 29.97
C GLU A 248 13.16 -11.44 29.58
N ARG A 249 12.76 -10.44 30.37
CA ARG A 249 13.26 -9.08 30.19
C ARG A 249 14.78 -9.03 30.26
N GLN A 250 15.36 -9.68 31.27
CA GLN A 250 16.81 -9.75 31.44
C GLN A 250 17.48 -10.47 30.26
N LEU A 251 16.85 -11.50 29.70
CA LEU A 251 17.37 -12.20 28.51
C LEU A 251 17.38 -11.29 27.28
N LEU A 252 16.30 -10.53 27.04
CA LEU A 252 16.21 -9.56 25.94
C LEU A 252 17.29 -8.47 26.06
N ASP A 253 17.46 -7.89 27.26
CA ASP A 253 18.48 -6.86 27.52
C ASP A 253 19.91 -7.41 27.39
N ALA A 254 20.15 -8.63 27.88
CA ALA A 254 21.43 -9.32 27.74
C ALA A 254 21.76 -9.57 26.27
N ALA A 255 20.78 -10.00 25.48
CA ALA A 255 20.98 -10.27 24.06
C ALA A 255 21.26 -8.99 23.27
N ARG A 256 20.54 -7.90 23.55
CA ARG A 256 20.76 -6.57 22.96
C ARG A 256 22.15 -6.00 23.24
N SER A 257 22.68 -6.27 24.43
CA SER A 257 24.01 -5.82 24.84
C SER A 257 25.13 -6.81 24.50
N GLY A 258 24.82 -7.98 23.93
CA GLY A 258 25.79 -9.03 23.65
C GLY A 258 26.37 -9.70 24.90
N ASN A 259 25.72 -9.58 26.06
CA ASN A 259 26.22 -10.09 27.33
C ASN A 259 25.86 -11.59 27.51
N VAL A 260 26.77 -12.47 27.08
CA VAL A 260 26.59 -13.93 27.15
C VAL A 260 26.37 -14.43 28.59
N ALA A 261 27.09 -13.89 29.58
CA ALA A 261 26.96 -14.34 30.96
C ALA A 261 25.58 -14.00 31.53
N ALA A 262 25.09 -12.78 31.29
CA ALA A 262 23.75 -12.37 31.71
C ALA A 262 22.66 -13.19 31.01
N ALA A 263 22.84 -13.52 29.73
CA ALA A 263 21.91 -14.38 29.00
C ALA A 263 21.83 -15.78 29.62
N ILE A 264 22.96 -16.39 29.97
CA ILE A 264 23.00 -17.71 30.63
C ILE A 264 22.29 -17.66 31.99
N VAL A 265 22.49 -16.60 32.77
CA VAL A 265 21.80 -16.43 34.06
C VAL A 265 20.29 -16.34 33.86
N ALA A 266 19.82 -15.52 32.93
CA ALA A 266 18.41 -15.38 32.62
C ALA A 266 17.75 -16.70 32.17
N LEU A 267 18.43 -17.45 31.29
CA LEU A 267 18.00 -18.79 30.86
C LEU A 267 17.96 -19.78 32.04
N GLY A 268 18.95 -19.73 32.94
CA GLY A 268 18.96 -20.52 34.17
C GLY A 268 17.84 -20.17 35.15
N MET A 269 17.30 -18.96 35.07
CA MET A 269 16.12 -18.51 35.82
C MET A 269 14.78 -18.89 35.15
N GLY A 270 14.82 -19.61 34.02
CA GLY A 270 13.62 -20.11 33.33
C GLY A 270 13.10 -19.20 32.22
N ALA A 271 13.89 -18.22 31.74
CA ALA A 271 13.51 -17.40 30.60
C ALA A 271 13.30 -18.27 29.34
N ARG A 272 12.21 -18.03 28.60
CA ARG A 272 11.95 -18.69 27.32
C ARG A 272 12.91 -18.11 26.25
N PRO A 273 13.68 -18.95 25.52
CA PRO A 273 14.71 -18.45 24.60
C PRO A 273 14.19 -17.66 23.40
N ASP A 274 12.97 -17.95 22.94
CA ASP A 274 12.33 -17.30 21.78
C ASP A 274 11.40 -16.15 22.18
N VAL A 275 11.59 -15.59 23.38
CA VAL A 275 10.78 -14.48 23.89
C VAL A 275 10.96 -13.22 23.03
N VAL A 276 9.89 -12.44 22.89
CA VAL A 276 9.87 -11.12 22.23
C VAL A 276 9.42 -10.03 23.20
N PRO A 277 9.80 -8.76 22.98
CA PRO A 277 9.34 -7.66 23.83
C PRO A 277 7.81 -7.54 23.86
N ASN A 278 7.25 -7.23 25.03
CA ASN A 278 5.83 -6.91 25.15
C ASN A 278 5.49 -5.58 24.44
N PRO A 279 4.34 -5.50 23.73
CA PRO A 279 3.79 -4.26 23.15
C PRO A 279 3.90 -3.00 24.01
N ASP A 280 3.61 -3.07 25.31
CA ASP A 280 3.67 -1.89 26.19
C ASP A 280 5.09 -1.32 26.25
N TRP A 281 6.10 -2.19 26.33
CA TRP A 281 7.49 -1.76 26.31
C TRP A 281 7.90 -1.20 24.96
N LEU A 282 7.46 -1.80 23.86
CA LEU A 282 7.73 -1.29 22.50
C LEU A 282 7.16 0.13 22.34
N MET A 283 5.96 0.38 22.86
CA MET A 283 5.34 1.71 22.90
C MET A 283 6.16 2.70 23.74
N GLU A 284 6.48 2.33 24.98
CA GLU A 284 7.25 3.18 25.91
C GLU A 284 8.62 3.57 25.36
N ASN A 285 9.22 2.70 24.54
CA ASN A 285 10.59 2.87 24.02
C ASN A 285 10.64 3.26 22.53
N MET A 286 9.48 3.49 21.91
CA MET A 286 9.35 3.78 20.47
C MET A 286 10.10 2.76 19.58
N ALA A 287 10.12 1.48 20.00
CA ALA A 287 10.96 0.44 19.45
C ALA A 287 10.20 -0.49 18.49
N TRP A 288 9.25 0.04 17.71
CA TRP A 288 8.37 -0.73 16.81
C TRP A 288 9.10 -1.68 15.86
N ASN A 289 10.31 -1.33 15.44
CA ASN A 289 11.14 -2.17 14.59
C ASN A 289 11.63 -3.47 15.27
N ASP A 290 11.42 -3.63 16.57
CA ASP A 290 11.80 -4.81 17.36
C ASP A 290 10.61 -5.74 17.68
N GLU A 291 9.44 -5.54 17.07
CA GLU A 291 8.18 -6.20 17.44
C GLU A 291 8.20 -7.75 17.44
N PHE A 292 9.14 -8.39 16.74
CA PHE A 292 9.37 -9.85 16.81
C PHE A 292 10.83 -10.22 17.04
N SER A 293 11.61 -9.28 17.56
CA SER A 293 13.02 -9.51 17.85
C SER A 293 13.16 -10.49 19.02
N THR A 294 13.84 -11.60 18.78
CA THR A 294 14.19 -12.57 19.80
C THR A 294 15.64 -12.35 20.25
N PRO A 295 16.06 -12.92 21.39
CA PRO A 295 17.46 -12.97 21.77
C PRO A 295 18.39 -13.44 20.64
N LEU A 296 17.93 -14.41 19.85
CA LEU A 296 18.69 -14.93 18.72
C LEU A 296 18.86 -13.86 17.64
N THR A 297 17.79 -13.16 17.23
CA THR A 297 17.90 -12.15 16.17
C THR A 297 18.71 -10.94 16.62
N TYR A 298 18.66 -10.55 17.89
CA TYR A 298 19.57 -9.55 18.46
C TYR A 298 21.05 -9.98 18.33
N SER A 299 21.35 -11.23 18.70
CA SER A 299 22.72 -11.75 18.62
C SER A 299 23.25 -11.80 17.18
N VAL A 300 22.37 -12.09 16.21
CA VAL A 300 22.71 -12.12 14.78
C VAL A 300 22.96 -10.71 14.25
N ARG A 301 22.11 -9.73 14.59
CA ARG A 301 22.34 -8.32 14.23
C ARG A 301 23.66 -7.77 14.79
N ALA A 302 24.01 -8.19 16.00
CA ALA A 302 25.30 -7.88 16.62
C ALA A 302 26.48 -8.70 16.06
N ASN A 303 26.24 -9.57 15.06
CA ASN A 303 27.24 -10.47 14.47
C ASN A 303 27.95 -11.36 15.52
N HIS A 304 27.24 -11.75 16.59
CA HIS A 304 27.78 -12.43 17.76
C HIS A 304 27.45 -13.94 17.77
N ILE A 305 28.13 -14.72 16.91
CA ILE A 305 27.91 -16.18 16.77
C ILE A 305 27.96 -16.92 18.11
N GLY A 306 28.86 -16.55 19.03
CA GLY A 306 28.95 -17.22 20.34
C GLY A 306 27.68 -17.12 21.19
N LEU A 307 26.99 -15.98 21.15
CA LEU A 307 25.74 -15.78 21.88
C LEU A 307 24.62 -16.54 21.17
N ALA A 308 24.55 -16.46 19.84
CA ALA A 308 23.60 -17.24 19.05
C ALA A 308 23.73 -18.74 19.35
N GLN A 309 24.97 -19.25 19.41
CA GLN A 309 25.24 -20.65 19.75
C GLN A 309 24.76 -21.02 21.16
N THR A 310 25.02 -20.18 22.16
CA THR A 310 24.52 -20.38 23.52
C THR A 310 22.99 -20.42 23.55
N LEU A 311 22.33 -19.51 22.85
CA LEU A 311 20.86 -19.47 22.80
C LEU A 311 20.28 -20.76 22.18
N LEU A 312 20.86 -21.24 21.08
CA LEU A 312 20.44 -22.51 20.46
C LEU A 312 20.67 -23.71 21.40
N GLN A 313 21.78 -23.75 22.14
CA GLN A 313 22.04 -24.80 23.14
C GLN A 313 21.00 -24.82 24.26
N HIS A 314 20.38 -23.67 24.54
CA HIS A 314 19.30 -23.53 25.52
C HIS A 314 17.89 -23.60 24.91
N GLY A 315 17.77 -24.03 23.64
CA GLY A 315 16.47 -24.32 23.02
C GLY A 315 15.85 -23.17 22.22
N ALA A 316 16.60 -22.11 21.89
CA ALA A 316 16.14 -21.13 20.91
C ALA A 316 15.97 -21.77 19.53
N THR A 317 14.98 -21.29 18.78
CA THR A 317 14.71 -21.75 17.42
C THR A 317 15.24 -20.78 16.37
N LEU A 318 15.70 -21.32 15.24
CA LEU A 318 16.21 -20.51 14.12
C LEU A 318 15.09 -19.81 13.33
N ASN A 319 13.90 -20.43 13.31
CA ASN A 319 12.81 -20.13 12.40
C ASN A 319 11.63 -19.52 13.15
N THR A 320 11.88 -18.37 13.77
CA THR A 320 10.85 -17.58 14.45
C THR A 320 10.12 -16.67 13.47
N ARG A 321 9.13 -15.90 13.95
CA ARG A 321 8.39 -14.95 13.12
C ARG A 321 9.32 -13.95 12.41
N ARG A 322 10.34 -13.44 13.10
CA ARG A 322 11.43 -12.66 12.48
C ARG A 322 12.60 -13.57 12.20
N LEU A 323 12.80 -13.91 10.92
CA LEU A 323 13.86 -14.82 10.53
C LEU A 323 15.24 -14.23 10.81
N ALA A 324 16.08 -15.01 11.50
CA ALA A 324 17.48 -14.65 11.76
C ALA A 324 18.27 -14.39 10.47
N VAL A 325 17.98 -15.15 9.40
CA VAL A 325 18.60 -14.96 8.07
C VAL A 325 18.27 -13.57 7.50
N GLY A 326 17.04 -13.06 7.71
CA GLY A 326 16.64 -11.72 7.27
C GLY A 326 17.42 -10.59 7.96
N ASP A 327 17.79 -10.76 9.23
CA ASP A 327 18.67 -9.82 9.93
C ASP A 327 20.15 -10.01 9.51
N ALA A 328 20.58 -11.26 9.29
CA ALA A 328 21.94 -11.59 8.90
C ALA A 328 22.33 -10.93 7.57
N VAL A 329 21.47 -11.04 6.55
CA VAL A 329 21.71 -10.46 5.22
C VAL A 329 21.79 -8.93 5.22
N GLN A 330 21.22 -8.27 6.23
CA GLN A 330 21.25 -6.81 6.35
C GLN A 330 22.43 -6.32 7.19
N THR A 331 22.81 -7.03 8.26
CA THR A 331 23.69 -6.49 9.31
C THR A 331 24.89 -7.37 9.67
N ALA A 332 24.81 -8.68 9.46
CA ALA A 332 25.87 -9.61 9.85
C ALA A 332 26.97 -9.80 8.78
N SER A 333 27.97 -10.61 9.12
CA SER A 333 29.01 -11.06 8.20
C SER A 333 28.58 -12.29 7.39
N PRO A 334 29.19 -12.56 6.22
CA PRO A 334 28.93 -13.78 5.44
C PRO A 334 29.11 -15.06 6.26
N LYS A 335 30.12 -15.09 7.15
CA LYS A 335 30.37 -16.22 8.06
C LYS A 335 29.18 -16.51 8.99
N THR A 336 28.50 -15.47 9.47
CA THR A 336 27.31 -15.63 10.32
C THR A 336 26.13 -16.16 9.50
N LEU A 337 25.98 -15.71 8.25
CA LEU A 337 24.97 -16.26 7.35
C LEU A 337 25.25 -17.76 7.07
N GLU A 338 26.46 -18.13 6.69
CA GLU A 338 26.87 -19.52 6.49
C GLU A 338 26.59 -20.38 7.73
N TRP A 339 26.96 -19.87 8.91
CA TRP A 339 26.73 -20.55 10.19
C TRP A 339 25.24 -20.82 10.46
N LEU A 340 24.34 -19.89 10.09
CA LEU A 340 22.89 -20.08 10.19
C LEU A 340 22.39 -21.13 9.19
N ILE A 341 22.84 -21.05 7.93
CA ILE A 341 22.46 -21.97 6.85
C ILE A 341 22.83 -23.41 7.21
N GLU A 342 24.06 -23.63 7.68
CA GLU A 342 24.56 -24.95 8.12
C GLU A 342 23.70 -25.60 9.22
N ARG A 343 22.92 -24.80 9.96
CA ARG A 343 22.08 -25.26 11.07
C ARG A 343 20.61 -25.39 10.69
N GLY A 344 20.28 -25.24 9.40
CA GLY A 344 18.92 -25.38 8.90
C GLY A 344 18.06 -24.15 9.16
N ALA A 345 18.66 -22.96 9.20
CA ALA A 345 17.88 -21.73 9.19
C ALA A 345 17.10 -21.62 7.88
N ARG A 346 15.84 -21.19 7.99
CA ARG A 346 14.96 -20.95 6.86
C ARG A 346 15.53 -19.82 5.99
N ILE A 347 15.65 -20.10 4.70
CA ILE A 347 16.28 -19.21 3.72
C ILE A 347 15.28 -18.21 3.14
N ASP A 348 14.10 -18.70 2.79
CA ASP A 348 13.02 -17.90 2.23
C ASP A 348 12.13 -17.33 3.34
N GLY A 349 11.44 -16.21 3.04
CA GLY A 349 10.45 -15.66 3.96
C GLY A 349 9.25 -16.59 4.13
N TRP A 350 8.39 -16.27 5.09
CA TRP A 350 7.08 -16.92 5.19
C TRP A 350 6.20 -16.53 4.00
N LYS A 351 5.26 -17.38 3.60
CA LYS A 351 4.40 -17.17 2.42
C LYS A 351 3.84 -15.76 2.29
N ASP A 352 3.35 -15.21 3.40
CA ASP A 352 2.65 -13.93 3.42
C ASP A 352 3.61 -12.76 3.76
N ASP A 353 4.89 -13.02 4.06
CA ASP A 353 5.88 -11.99 4.37
C ASP A 353 5.99 -10.96 3.25
N ARG A 354 6.23 -9.70 3.65
CA ARG A 354 6.46 -8.61 2.71
C ARG A 354 7.81 -8.71 2.01
N PHE A 355 8.86 -8.99 2.78
CA PHE A 355 10.23 -9.03 2.29
C PHE A 355 10.89 -10.33 2.72
N TRP A 356 11.44 -11.05 1.76
CA TRP A 356 12.24 -12.25 2.02
C TRP A 356 13.71 -11.86 2.19
N PRO A 357 14.56 -12.73 2.75
CA PRO A 357 15.99 -12.40 2.91
C PRO A 357 16.69 -11.99 1.62
N LEU A 358 16.33 -12.58 0.47
CA LEU A 358 16.86 -12.17 -0.84
C LEU A 358 16.53 -10.70 -1.17
N HIS A 359 15.29 -10.28 -0.90
CA HIS A 359 14.83 -8.89 -1.06
C HIS A 359 15.65 -7.92 -0.23
N LEU A 360 15.85 -8.27 1.05
CA LEU A 360 16.56 -7.44 2.01
C LEU A 360 18.05 -7.33 1.64
N LEU A 361 18.68 -8.42 1.19
CA LEU A 361 20.07 -8.41 0.76
C LEU A 361 20.30 -7.44 -0.41
N ILE A 362 19.50 -7.58 -1.48
CA ILE A 362 19.70 -6.81 -2.71
C ILE A 362 19.36 -5.34 -2.50
N THR A 363 18.23 -5.03 -1.85
CA THR A 363 17.80 -3.63 -1.69
C THR A 363 18.54 -2.85 -0.61
N ARG A 364 19.08 -3.52 0.42
CA ARG A 364 19.80 -2.82 1.51
C ARG A 364 21.31 -2.85 1.34
N ARG A 365 21.90 -3.96 0.87
CA ARG A 365 23.36 -4.11 0.78
C ARG A 365 23.95 -3.85 -0.59
N SER A 366 23.23 -4.12 -1.68
CA SER A 366 23.79 -3.83 -3.01
C SER A 366 24.09 -2.34 -3.18
N GLU A 367 23.23 -1.47 -2.64
CA GLU A 367 23.39 -0.01 -2.72
C GLU A 367 24.65 0.49 -2.01
N THR A 368 24.95 -0.04 -0.83
CA THR A 368 26.10 0.40 -0.02
C THR A 368 27.43 -0.14 -0.55
N THR A 369 27.42 -1.27 -1.27
CA THR A 369 28.62 -1.88 -1.86
C THR A 369 29.14 -1.14 -3.11
N ALA A 370 28.35 -0.23 -3.68
CA ALA A 370 28.75 0.58 -4.84
C ALA A 370 29.74 1.70 -4.47
N GLN A 371 29.92 1.98 -3.19
CA GLN A 371 30.83 2.98 -2.64
C GLN A 371 31.90 2.28 -1.78
N THR A 372 33.09 2.87 -1.72
CA THR A 372 34.08 2.45 -0.72
C THR A 372 33.55 2.73 0.69
N LYS A 373 34.04 1.99 1.70
CA LYS A 373 33.65 2.21 3.10
C LYS A 373 33.83 3.66 3.55
N SER A 374 34.89 4.32 3.10
CA SER A 374 35.19 5.73 3.41
C SER A 374 34.21 6.69 2.74
N GLU A 375 33.81 6.42 1.49
CA GLU A 375 32.80 7.23 0.79
C GLU A 375 31.43 7.07 1.42
N LEU A 376 31.07 5.84 1.82
CA LEU A 376 29.85 5.57 2.58
C LEU A 376 29.84 6.38 3.89
N GLU A 377 30.93 6.34 4.65
CA GLU A 377 31.05 7.11 5.90
C GLU A 377 30.86 8.62 5.64
N ALA A 378 31.58 9.17 4.65
CA ALA A 378 31.49 10.59 4.32
C ALA A 378 30.06 10.99 3.91
N ARG A 379 29.38 10.14 3.13
CA ARG A 379 27.99 10.35 2.72
C ARG A 379 27.03 10.34 3.90
N LEU A 380 27.10 9.33 4.75
CA LEU A 380 26.21 9.20 5.93
C LEU A 380 26.41 10.37 6.90
N ARG A 381 27.66 10.77 7.14
CA ARG A 381 27.97 11.93 7.99
C ARG A 381 27.35 13.22 7.45
N LYS A 382 27.44 13.43 6.13
CA LYS A 382 26.84 14.60 5.48
C LYS A 382 25.30 14.55 5.48
N GLU A 383 24.69 13.41 5.17
CA GLU A 383 23.23 13.22 5.17
C GLU A 383 22.62 13.50 6.54
N TRP A 384 23.31 13.10 7.61
CA TRP A 384 22.84 13.30 8.99
C TRP A 384 23.33 14.58 9.65
N GLY A 385 24.08 15.42 8.93
CA GLY A 385 24.58 16.70 9.44
C GLY A 385 25.63 16.60 10.54
N LEU A 386 26.32 15.45 10.65
CA LEU A 386 27.37 15.20 11.64
C LEU A 386 28.65 16.02 11.40
N ASP A 387 28.76 16.63 10.22
CA ASP A 387 29.80 17.60 9.86
C ASP A 387 29.60 18.98 10.51
N LYS A 388 28.41 19.24 11.06
CA LYS A 388 28.06 20.51 11.74
C LYS A 388 28.33 20.43 13.24
N LEU A 389 28.66 21.57 13.84
CA LEU A 389 28.86 21.69 15.28
C LEU A 389 27.52 21.59 16.03
N ALA A 390 27.39 20.59 16.90
CA ALA A 390 26.26 20.44 17.82
C ALA A 390 26.38 21.41 19.01
N THR A 391 25.70 22.56 18.90
CA THR A 391 25.80 23.66 19.88
C THR A 391 24.90 23.48 21.10
N THR A 392 23.81 22.72 21.00
CA THR A 392 22.86 22.47 22.10
C THR A 392 23.03 21.06 22.68
N GLN A 393 22.57 20.84 23.92
CA GLN A 393 22.62 19.52 24.57
C GLN A 393 21.83 18.47 23.78
N THR A 394 20.61 18.79 23.36
CA THR A 394 19.77 17.92 22.52
C THR A 394 20.42 17.59 21.18
N ALA A 395 21.11 18.55 20.54
CA ALA A 395 21.84 18.29 19.31
C ALA A 395 23.03 17.34 19.54
N ARG A 396 23.72 17.44 20.68
CA ARG A 396 24.83 16.51 21.02
C ARG A 396 24.32 15.10 21.28
N GLU A 397 23.19 14.96 21.96
CA GLU A 397 22.54 13.67 22.20
C GLU A 397 22.09 13.03 20.88
N MET A 398 21.45 13.80 19.98
CA MET A 398 21.11 13.33 18.64
C MET A 398 22.35 12.93 17.83
N HIS A 399 23.41 13.73 17.85
CA HIS A 399 24.67 13.40 17.18
C HIS A 399 25.27 12.09 17.71
N ALA A 400 25.20 11.83 19.02
CA ALA A 400 25.70 10.58 19.58
C ALA A 400 24.91 9.35 19.11
N VAL A 401 23.58 9.47 19.01
CA VAL A 401 22.72 8.42 18.45
C VAL A 401 23.03 8.19 16.98
N GLN A 402 23.11 9.25 16.18
CA GLN A 402 23.44 9.19 14.76
C GLN A 402 24.85 8.61 14.53
N GLU A 403 25.85 8.99 15.33
CA GLU A 403 27.20 8.43 15.25
C GLU A 403 27.18 6.91 15.48
N THR A 404 26.40 6.45 16.46
CA THR A 404 26.21 5.01 16.72
C THR A 404 25.63 4.29 15.49
N LEU A 405 24.62 4.89 14.85
CA LEU A 405 24.02 4.35 13.62
C LEU A 405 25.01 4.33 12.44
N VAL A 406 25.89 5.33 12.31
CA VAL A 406 26.94 5.35 11.28
C VAL A 406 27.86 4.18 11.51
N GLN A 407 28.35 4.00 12.74
CA GLN A 407 29.26 2.89 13.06
C GLN A 407 28.61 1.52 12.82
N GLN A 408 27.31 1.37 13.10
CA GLN A 408 26.57 0.15 12.79
C GLN A 408 26.52 -0.14 11.28
N GLN A 409 26.21 0.86 10.45
CA GLN A 409 26.20 0.69 9.00
C GLN A 409 27.59 0.41 8.43
N LEU A 410 28.63 1.04 8.97
CA LEU A 410 30.02 0.78 8.60
C LEU A 410 30.49 -0.60 9.05
N ALA A 411 30.02 -1.10 10.19
CA ALA A 411 30.29 -2.47 10.64
C ALA A 411 29.63 -3.51 9.71
N ALA A 412 28.45 -3.18 9.19
CA ALA A 412 27.70 -4.00 8.23
C ALA A 412 28.21 -3.89 6.77
N TRP A 413 29.08 -2.93 6.45
CA TRP A 413 29.56 -2.73 5.08
C TRP A 413 30.39 -3.92 4.58
N LEU A 414 30.15 -4.29 3.32
CA LEU A 414 30.92 -5.30 2.58
C LEU A 414 31.48 -4.68 1.31
N ASP A 415 32.66 -5.14 0.88
CA ASP A 415 33.11 -4.87 -0.48
C ASP A 415 32.26 -5.66 -1.51
N ARG A 416 32.34 -5.23 -2.78
CA ARG A 416 31.51 -5.81 -3.85
C ARG A 416 31.72 -7.33 -4.01
N PRO A 417 32.96 -7.86 -4.07
CA PRO A 417 33.17 -9.31 -4.17
C PRO A 417 32.59 -10.09 -2.99
N THR A 418 32.75 -9.60 -1.76
CA THR A 418 32.24 -10.27 -0.55
C THR A 418 30.71 -10.27 -0.51
N TYR A 419 30.08 -9.16 -0.91
CA TYR A 419 28.63 -9.11 -1.05
C TYR A 419 28.11 -10.08 -2.12
N LEU A 420 28.76 -10.17 -3.29
CA LEU A 420 28.36 -11.10 -4.34
C LEU A 420 28.54 -12.56 -3.90
N ALA A 421 29.59 -12.87 -3.14
CA ALA A 421 29.76 -14.18 -2.53
C ALA A 421 28.62 -14.48 -1.54
N MET A 422 28.22 -13.52 -0.72
CA MET A 422 27.09 -13.67 0.21
C MET A 422 25.76 -13.91 -0.52
N LEU A 423 25.52 -13.22 -1.65
CA LEU A 423 24.35 -13.44 -2.50
C LEU A 423 24.36 -14.85 -3.10
N ARG A 424 25.51 -15.33 -3.60
CA ARG A 424 25.69 -16.70 -4.10
C ARG A 424 25.40 -17.73 -3.00
N THR A 425 25.98 -17.56 -1.81
CA THR A 425 25.73 -18.45 -0.67
C THR A 425 24.24 -18.57 -0.33
N LEU A 426 23.50 -17.45 -0.37
CA LEU A 426 22.07 -17.46 -0.11
C LEU A 426 21.28 -18.25 -1.18
N LEU A 427 21.63 -18.06 -2.46
CA LEU A 427 21.01 -18.75 -3.59
C LEU A 427 21.39 -20.24 -3.65
N ASP A 428 22.67 -20.58 -3.41
CA ASP A 428 23.17 -21.95 -3.33
C ASP A 428 22.52 -22.74 -2.17
N ALA A 429 22.10 -22.03 -1.11
CA ALA A 429 21.32 -22.59 -0.02
C ALA A 429 19.83 -22.83 -0.36
N GLY A 430 19.40 -22.49 -1.57
CA GLY A 430 18.05 -22.72 -2.07
C GLY A 430 17.10 -21.53 -1.94
N ALA A 431 17.60 -20.30 -1.77
CA ALA A 431 16.74 -19.12 -1.85
C ALA A 431 16.05 -19.04 -3.21
N ALA A 432 14.75 -18.73 -3.22
CA ALA A 432 14.02 -18.56 -4.46
C ALA A 432 14.54 -17.34 -5.24
N ALA A 433 15.23 -17.56 -6.35
CA ALA A 433 15.78 -16.47 -7.19
C ALA A 433 14.68 -15.55 -7.76
N ASP A 434 13.47 -16.09 -7.94
CA ASP A 434 12.25 -15.38 -8.34
C ASP A 434 11.28 -15.17 -7.17
N ALA A 435 11.81 -14.98 -5.95
CA ALA A 435 10.99 -14.66 -4.78
C ALA A 435 10.00 -13.51 -5.10
N PRO A 436 8.69 -13.67 -4.76
CA PRO A 436 7.67 -12.72 -5.14
C PRO A 436 7.74 -11.45 -4.27
N TRP A 437 7.88 -10.28 -4.89
CA TRP A 437 7.69 -8.99 -4.22
C TRP A 437 6.21 -8.54 -4.26
N ASP A 438 5.85 -7.51 -3.49
CA ASP A 438 4.49 -6.94 -3.31
C ASP A 438 3.67 -6.66 -4.59
N ASN A 439 4.28 -6.61 -5.76
CA ASN A 439 3.64 -6.36 -7.05
C ASN A 439 4.08 -7.35 -8.14
N GLY A 440 4.52 -8.56 -7.77
CA GLY A 440 5.05 -9.56 -8.71
C GLY A 440 6.41 -9.21 -9.31
N MET A 441 7.01 -8.07 -8.93
CA MET A 441 8.37 -7.72 -9.33
C MET A 441 9.36 -8.73 -8.77
N THR A 442 10.29 -9.21 -9.60
CA THR A 442 11.38 -10.08 -9.15
C THR A 442 12.65 -9.27 -8.87
N MET A 443 13.56 -9.84 -8.10
CA MET A 443 14.86 -9.19 -7.87
C MET A 443 15.70 -9.02 -9.12
N LEU A 444 15.47 -9.82 -10.16
CA LEU A 444 16.11 -9.63 -11.45
C LEU A 444 15.72 -8.29 -12.10
N MET A 445 14.49 -7.82 -11.89
CA MET A 445 14.02 -6.53 -12.41
C MET A 445 14.71 -5.35 -11.71
N TRP A 446 14.90 -5.44 -10.39
CA TRP A 446 15.53 -4.41 -9.55
C TRP A 446 17.06 -4.38 -9.65
N ALA A 447 17.67 -5.56 -9.71
CA ALA A 447 19.11 -5.80 -9.63
C ALA A 447 19.95 -4.95 -10.61
N LYS A 448 21.15 -4.54 -10.18
CA LYS A 448 22.19 -4.03 -11.10
C LYS A 448 22.81 -5.19 -11.88
N GLU A 449 23.66 -4.89 -12.86
CA GLU A 449 24.24 -5.90 -13.77
C GLU A 449 24.86 -7.11 -13.03
N ASP A 450 25.73 -6.86 -12.07
CA ASP A 450 26.42 -7.92 -11.30
C ASP A 450 25.45 -8.77 -10.45
N ASP A 451 24.44 -8.13 -9.82
CA ASP A 451 23.41 -8.85 -9.06
C ASP A 451 22.56 -9.71 -10.00
N ALA A 452 22.18 -9.13 -11.15
CA ALA A 452 21.38 -9.80 -12.17
C ALA A 452 22.13 -11.01 -12.72
N ARG A 453 23.45 -10.92 -12.88
CA ARG A 453 24.29 -12.04 -13.32
C ARG A 453 24.21 -13.19 -12.33
N VAL A 454 24.37 -12.92 -11.04
CA VAL A 454 24.27 -13.95 -9.99
C VAL A 454 22.87 -14.56 -9.93
N LEU A 455 21.82 -13.75 -10.02
CA LEU A 455 20.43 -14.24 -10.03
C LEU A 455 20.15 -15.13 -11.25
N LEU A 456 20.61 -14.74 -12.44
CA LEU A 456 20.44 -15.51 -13.67
C LEU A 456 21.25 -16.82 -13.64
N GLU A 457 22.46 -16.81 -13.09
CA GLU A 457 23.27 -18.02 -12.84
C GLU A 457 22.56 -18.97 -11.87
N ALA A 458 21.81 -18.43 -10.91
CA ALA A 458 20.98 -19.20 -9.97
C ALA A 458 19.60 -19.60 -10.53
N GLY A 459 19.31 -19.32 -11.80
CA GLY A 459 18.08 -19.75 -12.47
C GLY A 459 16.89 -18.79 -12.36
N ALA A 460 17.11 -17.52 -12.01
CA ALA A 460 16.06 -16.50 -12.09
C ALA A 460 15.49 -16.42 -13.52
N ASN A 461 14.16 -16.34 -13.63
CA ASN A 461 13.47 -16.31 -14.91
C ASN A 461 13.63 -14.94 -15.59
N PRO A 462 14.33 -14.84 -16.74
CA PRO A 462 14.49 -13.58 -17.48
C PRO A 462 13.20 -13.06 -18.11
N ASN A 463 12.13 -13.85 -18.08
CA ASN A 463 10.80 -13.56 -18.63
C ASN A 463 9.71 -13.54 -17.54
N ALA A 464 10.07 -13.42 -16.26
CA ALA A 464 9.08 -13.21 -15.19
C ALA A 464 8.31 -11.91 -15.41
N HIS A 465 7.03 -11.83 -15.04
CA HIS A 465 6.20 -10.63 -15.24
C HIS A 465 5.77 -10.02 -13.90
N ASP A 466 5.87 -8.69 -13.80
CA ASP A 466 5.30 -7.94 -12.68
C ASP A 466 3.78 -7.75 -12.83
N ALA A 467 3.16 -7.05 -11.88
CA ALA A 467 1.72 -6.74 -11.89
C ALA A 467 1.28 -5.88 -13.08
N TYR A 468 2.21 -5.20 -13.77
CA TYR A 468 1.96 -4.48 -15.02
C TYR A 468 2.22 -5.35 -16.26
N GLY A 469 2.57 -6.61 -16.07
CA GLY A 469 2.95 -7.54 -17.12
C GLY A 469 4.34 -7.29 -17.69
N SER A 470 5.18 -6.50 -17.03
CA SER A 470 6.51 -6.14 -17.53
C SER A 470 7.52 -7.23 -17.23
N ALA A 471 8.24 -7.69 -18.24
CA ALA A 471 9.42 -8.55 -18.09
C ALA A 471 10.69 -7.75 -17.70
N PRO A 472 11.73 -8.38 -17.12
CA PRO A 472 13.01 -7.72 -16.80
C PRO A 472 13.58 -6.85 -17.94
N LEU A 473 13.42 -7.28 -19.20
CA LEU A 473 13.92 -6.55 -20.36
C LEU A 473 13.17 -5.22 -20.60
N HIS A 474 11.88 -5.13 -20.26
CA HIS A 474 11.11 -3.89 -20.29
C HIS A 474 11.61 -2.85 -19.27
N ILE A 475 12.24 -3.29 -18.18
CA ILE A 475 12.64 -2.44 -17.05
C ILE A 475 14.14 -2.10 -17.11
N ALA A 476 14.98 -3.00 -17.66
CA ALA A 476 16.45 -2.87 -17.71
C ALA A 476 16.97 -1.58 -18.37
N LEU A 477 16.12 -0.92 -19.14
CA LEU A 477 16.39 0.25 -19.98
C LEU A 477 16.73 1.51 -19.18
N ARG A 478 16.39 1.54 -17.88
CA ARG A 478 16.81 2.60 -16.96
C ARG A 478 18.19 2.35 -16.33
N ASN A 479 18.73 1.12 -16.44
CA ASN A 479 19.78 0.64 -15.55
C ASN A 479 21.15 0.43 -16.22
N SER A 480 21.25 -0.20 -17.42
CA SER A 480 22.51 -0.33 -18.19
C SER A 480 22.32 -1.16 -19.48
N VAL A 481 23.02 -0.80 -20.57
CA VAL A 481 23.17 -1.62 -21.78
C VAL A 481 23.71 -3.03 -21.49
N ALA A 482 24.64 -3.13 -20.55
CA ALA A 482 25.23 -4.41 -20.20
C ALA A 482 24.19 -5.35 -19.55
N LYS A 483 23.23 -4.81 -18.78
CA LYS A 483 22.10 -5.58 -18.25
C LYS A 483 21.18 -6.09 -19.38
N ILE A 484 20.93 -5.27 -20.41
CA ILE A 484 20.14 -5.69 -21.59
C ILE A 484 20.80 -6.88 -22.27
N ARG A 485 22.10 -6.78 -22.58
CA ARG A 485 22.85 -7.87 -23.23
C ARG A 485 22.88 -9.14 -22.36
N LEU A 486 23.07 -8.97 -21.06
CA LEU A 486 23.05 -10.07 -20.10
C LEU A 486 21.71 -10.80 -20.11
N LEU A 487 20.59 -10.09 -19.98
CA LEU A 487 19.25 -10.67 -20.00
C LEU A 487 18.99 -11.47 -21.29
N VAL A 488 19.30 -10.88 -22.45
CA VAL A 488 19.12 -11.55 -23.75
C VAL A 488 20.01 -12.78 -23.87
N SER A 489 21.25 -12.73 -23.38
CA SER A 489 22.16 -13.89 -23.38
C SER A 489 21.68 -15.06 -22.50
N HIS A 490 20.80 -14.78 -21.53
CA HIS A 490 20.17 -15.78 -20.67
C HIS A 490 18.73 -16.14 -21.11
N GLY A 491 18.30 -15.74 -22.30
CA GLY A 491 17.00 -16.15 -22.86
C GLY A 491 15.84 -15.20 -22.59
N ALA A 492 16.11 -13.93 -22.26
CA ALA A 492 15.06 -12.91 -22.29
C ALA A 492 14.48 -12.77 -23.70
N GLU A 493 13.16 -12.77 -23.80
CA GLU A 493 12.43 -12.58 -25.04
C GLU A 493 12.52 -11.13 -25.52
N ILE A 494 13.28 -10.91 -26.60
CA ILE A 494 13.62 -9.56 -27.12
C ILE A 494 12.38 -8.74 -27.53
N ASP A 495 11.32 -9.41 -28.01
CA ASP A 495 10.08 -8.81 -28.51
C ASP A 495 8.84 -9.23 -27.70
N ALA A 496 9.02 -9.66 -26.44
CA ALA A 496 7.90 -9.99 -25.57
C ALA A 496 6.96 -8.80 -25.41
N LEU A 497 5.65 -9.02 -25.47
CA LEU A 497 4.68 -7.97 -25.14
C LEU A 497 4.41 -7.98 -23.64
N GLN A 498 4.28 -6.80 -23.03
CA GLN A 498 3.78 -6.72 -21.67
C GLN A 498 2.41 -7.42 -21.56
N THR A 499 2.15 -8.08 -20.43
CA THR A 499 0.86 -8.76 -20.18
C THR A 499 0.09 -8.14 -19.00
N PRO A 500 -0.36 -6.86 -19.10
CA PRO A 500 -1.08 -6.23 -18.00
C PRO A 500 -2.43 -6.93 -17.73
N PRO A 501 -2.94 -6.91 -16.48
CA PRO A 501 -4.25 -7.44 -16.13
C PRO A 501 -5.36 -6.83 -16.99
N ARG A 502 -6.40 -7.60 -17.29
CA ARG A 502 -7.51 -7.15 -18.17
C ARG A 502 -8.29 -5.96 -17.60
N ASP A 503 -8.33 -5.82 -16.28
CA ASP A 503 -9.13 -4.83 -15.56
C ASP A 503 -8.31 -3.66 -15.01
N SER A 504 -7.05 -3.45 -15.46
CA SER A 504 -6.28 -2.29 -15.01
C SER A 504 -6.69 -1.02 -15.76
N ASP A 505 -6.95 0.05 -15.01
CA ASP A 505 -7.15 1.40 -15.55
C ASP A 505 -5.86 2.03 -16.09
N VAL A 506 -4.70 1.38 -15.86
CA VAL A 506 -3.37 1.84 -16.26
C VAL A 506 -3.01 1.30 -17.64
N ASP A 507 -2.57 2.20 -18.53
CA ASP A 507 -1.95 2.00 -19.86
C ASP A 507 -2.07 0.59 -20.49
N ARG A 508 -3.11 0.40 -21.30
CA ARG A 508 -3.50 -0.89 -21.92
C ARG A 508 -2.62 -1.36 -23.08
N ARG A 509 -1.65 -0.55 -23.50
CA ARG A 509 -0.99 -0.70 -24.81
C ARG A 509 -0.11 -1.95 -24.94
N ALA A 510 0.32 -2.55 -23.82
CA ALA A 510 1.08 -3.80 -23.78
C ALA A 510 2.30 -3.80 -24.74
N ARG A 511 3.34 -3.05 -24.37
CA ARG A 511 4.49 -2.70 -25.23
C ARG A 511 5.52 -3.81 -25.37
N THR A 512 6.39 -3.73 -26.38
CA THR A 512 7.67 -4.46 -26.44
C THR A 512 8.76 -3.76 -25.60
N PRO A 513 9.89 -4.42 -25.28
CA PRO A 513 11.03 -3.76 -24.65
C PRO A 513 11.56 -2.59 -25.47
N LEU A 514 11.60 -2.70 -26.79
CA LEU A 514 12.02 -1.61 -27.68
C LEU A 514 11.09 -0.40 -27.55
N GLN A 515 9.78 -0.63 -27.54
CA GLN A 515 8.78 0.43 -27.35
C GLN A 515 8.88 1.06 -25.95
N SER A 516 9.09 0.26 -24.90
CA SER A 516 9.38 0.78 -23.55
C SER A 516 10.64 1.65 -23.54
N ALA A 517 11.69 1.28 -24.28
CA ALA A 517 12.95 2.03 -24.36
C ALA A 517 12.75 3.40 -24.98
N LEU A 518 11.95 3.47 -26.05
CA LEU A 518 11.62 4.71 -26.74
C LEU A 518 10.88 5.70 -25.82
N THR A 519 10.02 5.22 -24.93
CA THR A 519 9.31 6.11 -23.97
C THR A 519 10.21 6.76 -22.92
N VAL A 520 11.34 6.14 -22.58
CA VAL A 520 12.28 6.63 -21.56
C VAL A 520 13.55 7.24 -22.16
N ALA A 521 13.63 7.36 -23.49
CA ALA A 521 14.76 7.92 -24.24
C ALA A 521 14.96 9.44 -24.08
N GLY A 522 14.14 10.11 -23.26
CA GLY A 522 14.32 11.52 -22.92
C GLY A 522 15.72 11.79 -22.33
N LEU A 523 16.29 12.96 -22.68
CA LEU A 523 17.68 13.36 -22.42
C LEU A 523 18.75 12.74 -23.36
N GLY A 524 18.37 12.27 -24.56
CA GLY A 524 19.33 11.85 -25.61
C GLY A 524 20.02 10.51 -25.33
N ARG A 525 19.43 9.65 -24.48
CA ARG A 525 20.00 8.35 -24.13
C ARG A 525 19.38 7.24 -24.99
N LEU A 526 19.92 7.04 -26.19
CA LEU A 526 19.50 5.97 -27.10
C LEU A 526 20.26 4.66 -26.92
N ASP A 527 21.23 4.57 -26.00
CA ASP A 527 22.08 3.38 -25.83
C ASP A 527 21.27 2.10 -25.62
N GLY A 528 20.18 2.15 -24.85
CA GLY A 528 19.28 1.01 -24.65
C GLY A 528 18.50 0.62 -25.91
N VAL A 529 18.04 1.62 -26.68
CA VAL A 529 17.36 1.42 -27.97
C VAL A 529 18.34 0.79 -28.97
N GLN A 530 19.55 1.35 -29.08
CA GLN A 530 20.60 0.83 -29.96
C GLN A 530 20.99 -0.60 -29.59
N ALA A 531 21.19 -0.88 -28.30
CA ALA A 531 21.50 -2.22 -27.83
C ALA A 531 20.43 -3.25 -28.20
N LEU A 532 19.14 -2.91 -28.05
CA LEU A 532 18.04 -3.79 -28.45
C LEU A 532 18.03 -4.05 -29.96
N LEU A 533 18.22 -3.02 -30.78
CA LEU A 533 18.28 -3.15 -32.24
C LEU A 533 19.47 -4.01 -32.69
N GLU A 534 20.65 -3.82 -32.08
CA GLU A 534 21.83 -4.65 -32.32
C GLU A 534 21.56 -6.13 -31.97
N LEU A 535 20.80 -6.36 -30.90
CA LEU A 535 20.33 -7.67 -30.44
C LEU A 535 19.11 -8.19 -31.23
N LYS A 536 18.76 -7.54 -32.34
CA LYS A 536 17.70 -7.96 -33.28
C LYS A 536 16.27 -7.82 -32.76
N ALA A 537 16.01 -6.87 -31.86
CA ALA A 537 14.64 -6.45 -31.58
C ALA A 537 13.97 -5.95 -32.88
N ASP A 538 12.72 -6.35 -33.11
CA ASP A 538 11.99 -6.00 -34.33
C ASP A 538 11.28 -4.64 -34.17
N PRO A 539 11.72 -3.56 -34.84
CA PRO A 539 11.05 -2.27 -34.78
C PRO A 539 9.68 -2.26 -35.45
N LEU A 540 9.36 -3.26 -36.29
CA LEU A 540 8.05 -3.43 -36.91
C LEU A 540 7.06 -4.18 -36.01
N LYS A 541 7.53 -4.76 -34.90
CA LYS A 541 6.66 -5.45 -33.95
C LYS A 541 5.64 -4.44 -33.39
N ARG A 542 4.38 -4.84 -33.50
CA ARG A 542 3.25 -4.06 -32.99
C ARG A 542 2.91 -4.45 -31.56
N ASP A 543 2.45 -3.47 -30.81
CA ASP A 543 1.89 -3.67 -29.49
C ASP A 543 0.48 -4.33 -29.56
N ARG A 544 -0.21 -4.46 -28.43
CA ARG A 544 -1.56 -5.07 -28.41
C ARG A 544 -2.62 -4.20 -29.12
N ASP A 545 -2.40 -2.90 -29.17
CA ASP A 545 -3.26 -1.93 -29.85
C ASP A 545 -2.78 -1.68 -31.29
N GLU A 546 -2.09 -2.64 -31.91
CA GLU A 546 -1.52 -2.59 -33.26
C GLU A 546 -0.64 -1.35 -33.57
N ARG A 547 -0.11 -0.64 -32.56
CA ARG A 547 0.80 0.51 -32.75
C ARG A 547 2.24 0.04 -32.97
N ASN A 548 2.96 0.73 -33.85
CA ASN A 548 4.36 0.46 -34.18
C ASN A 548 5.33 1.33 -33.35
N ALA A 549 6.64 1.14 -33.52
CA ALA A 549 7.67 1.84 -32.73
C ALA A 549 7.65 3.37 -32.88
N LEU A 550 7.20 3.94 -34.02
CA LEU A 550 7.14 5.40 -34.19
C LEU A 550 6.17 6.07 -33.20
N CYS A 551 5.12 5.35 -32.77
CA CYS A 551 4.17 5.83 -31.76
C CYS A 551 4.81 6.05 -30.37
N TYR A 552 6.02 5.54 -30.14
CA TYR A 552 6.68 5.60 -28.84
C TYR A 552 7.88 6.56 -28.79
N CYS A 553 8.24 7.16 -29.92
CA CYS A 553 9.36 8.08 -30.03
C CYS A 553 9.01 9.43 -29.39
N THR A 554 9.75 9.82 -28.35
CA THR A 554 9.58 11.09 -27.64
C THR A 554 10.57 12.17 -28.09
N THR A 555 11.58 11.82 -28.89
CA THR A 555 12.64 12.73 -29.37
C THR A 555 12.83 12.63 -30.88
N VAL A 556 13.21 13.74 -31.53
CA VAL A 556 13.51 13.74 -32.98
C VAL A 556 14.55 12.68 -33.34
N GLU A 557 15.56 12.49 -32.48
CA GLU A 557 16.61 11.49 -32.68
C GLU A 557 16.06 10.05 -32.69
N SER A 558 15.27 9.66 -31.68
CA SER A 558 14.63 8.34 -31.62
C SER A 558 13.70 8.12 -32.81
N PHE A 559 12.95 9.14 -33.21
CA PHE A 559 12.08 9.08 -34.38
C PHE A 559 12.86 8.83 -35.67
N ARG A 560 13.93 9.59 -35.92
CA ARG A 560 14.78 9.42 -37.11
C ARG A 560 15.45 8.05 -37.14
N LEU A 561 15.89 7.55 -35.99
CA LEU A 561 16.44 6.21 -35.86
C LEU A 561 15.40 5.15 -36.26
N MET A 562 14.21 5.18 -35.67
CA MET A 562 13.13 4.23 -36.00
C MET A 562 12.68 4.36 -37.46
N GLN A 563 12.56 5.58 -38.00
CA GLN A 563 12.22 5.82 -39.40
C GLN A 563 13.20 5.14 -40.37
N GLY A 564 14.49 5.05 -39.99
CA GLY A 564 15.50 4.33 -40.77
C GLY A 564 15.24 2.83 -40.95
N TYR A 565 14.37 2.24 -40.14
CA TYR A 565 13.95 0.82 -40.24
C TYR A 565 12.72 0.60 -41.13
N GLY A 566 12.31 1.61 -41.91
CA GLY A 566 11.25 1.48 -42.91
C GLY A 566 9.83 1.65 -42.37
N LEU A 567 9.68 2.21 -41.16
CA LEU A 567 8.38 2.59 -40.61
C LEU A 567 7.83 3.82 -41.35
N ASP A 568 6.57 3.75 -41.81
CA ASP A 568 5.90 4.86 -42.48
C ASP A 568 5.31 5.83 -41.44
N PRO A 569 5.80 7.09 -41.35
CA PRO A 569 5.26 8.07 -40.42
C PRO A 569 3.85 8.54 -40.78
N LYS A 570 3.34 8.22 -41.98
CA LYS A 570 1.98 8.56 -42.45
C LYS A 570 0.96 7.48 -42.17
N GLU A 571 1.39 6.32 -41.68
CA GLU A 571 0.51 5.23 -41.28
C GLU A 571 -0.54 5.73 -40.28
N ARG A 572 -1.80 5.32 -40.46
CA ARG A 572 -2.87 5.59 -39.51
C ARG A 572 -2.79 4.59 -38.36
N MET A 573 -2.92 5.09 -37.14
CA MET A 573 -3.13 4.26 -35.96
C MET A 573 -4.51 3.60 -36.03
N PRO A 574 -4.76 2.50 -35.29
CA PRO A 574 -6.05 1.78 -35.37
C PRO A 574 -7.26 2.60 -34.92
N ASP A 575 -7.05 3.65 -34.12
CA ASP A 575 -8.09 4.64 -33.81
C ASP A 575 -8.33 5.63 -34.96
N GLY A 576 -7.73 5.45 -36.13
CA GLY A 576 -7.81 6.35 -37.29
C GLY A 576 -6.94 7.59 -37.18
N GLY A 577 -6.22 7.76 -36.07
CA GLY A 577 -5.37 8.92 -35.80
C GLY A 577 -4.05 8.90 -36.57
N THR A 578 -3.37 10.04 -36.57
CA THR A 578 -1.98 10.20 -37.06
C THR A 578 -1.00 10.33 -35.90
N LEU A 579 0.30 10.29 -36.16
CA LEU A 579 1.31 10.55 -35.12
C LEU A 579 1.16 11.94 -34.46
N LEU A 580 0.51 12.92 -35.12
CA LEU A 580 0.18 14.21 -34.52
C LEU A 580 -0.84 14.07 -33.37
N HIS A 581 -1.79 13.14 -33.46
CA HIS A 581 -2.72 12.83 -32.36
C HIS A 581 -1.98 12.21 -31.19
N ASN A 582 -1.05 11.30 -31.49
CA ASN A 582 -0.29 10.55 -30.51
C ASN A 582 0.63 11.42 -29.63
N LEU A 583 1.08 12.60 -30.10
CA LEU A 583 1.89 13.52 -29.29
C LEU A 583 1.21 13.89 -27.97
N PHE A 584 -0.11 14.15 -27.99
CA PHE A 584 -0.89 14.48 -26.80
C PHE A 584 -1.34 13.25 -26.00
N GLU A 585 -1.10 12.04 -26.51
CA GLU A 585 -1.32 10.80 -25.76
C GLU A 585 -0.07 10.29 -25.03
N MET A 586 1.13 10.80 -25.39
CA MET A 586 2.42 10.28 -24.90
C MET A 586 3.26 11.29 -24.13
N THR A 587 3.33 12.55 -24.58
CA THR A 587 4.22 13.57 -23.98
C THR A 587 3.52 14.89 -23.69
N SER A 588 2.52 15.27 -24.51
CA SER A 588 2.02 16.64 -24.73
C SER A 588 3.02 17.50 -25.54
N VAL A 589 2.50 18.50 -26.26
CA VAL A 589 3.31 19.48 -27.01
C VAL A 589 3.25 20.82 -26.28
N ARG A 590 4.33 21.14 -25.56
CA ARG A 590 4.40 22.36 -24.77
C ARG A 590 5.23 23.41 -25.50
N ALA A 591 4.67 24.61 -25.66
CA ALA A 591 5.33 25.69 -26.38
C ALA A 591 6.67 26.12 -25.74
N ALA A 592 6.83 25.91 -24.43
CA ALA A 592 8.04 26.23 -23.69
C ALA A 592 9.19 25.22 -23.88
N PHE A 593 8.95 24.07 -24.54
CA PHE A 593 9.92 22.99 -24.66
C PHE A 593 10.32 22.79 -26.12
N GLU A 594 11.50 23.30 -26.49
CA GLU A 594 12.00 23.30 -27.87
C GLU A 594 12.01 21.91 -28.52
N ASP A 595 12.35 20.85 -27.76
CA ASP A 595 12.38 19.47 -28.28
C ASP A 595 10.99 18.94 -28.67
N GLU A 596 9.93 19.34 -27.94
CA GLU A 596 8.55 18.95 -28.25
C GLU A 596 8.03 19.70 -29.47
N VAL A 597 8.35 20.99 -29.57
CA VAL A 597 8.07 21.81 -30.76
C VAL A 597 8.81 21.25 -31.97
N ALA A 598 10.07 20.85 -31.82
CA ALA A 598 10.86 20.24 -32.89
C ALA A 598 10.26 18.92 -33.39
N MET A 599 9.70 18.10 -32.49
CA MET A 599 8.98 16.89 -32.89
C MET A 599 7.70 17.21 -33.66
N LEU A 600 6.88 18.18 -33.20
CA LEU A 600 5.70 18.65 -33.93
C LEU A 600 6.09 19.11 -35.35
N ASP A 601 7.10 19.97 -35.44
CA ASP A 601 7.57 20.56 -36.68
C ASP A 601 8.12 19.51 -37.64
N LEU A 602 8.83 18.51 -37.11
CA LEU A 602 9.26 17.35 -37.88
C LEU A 602 8.06 16.61 -38.50
N LEU A 603 7.06 16.25 -37.69
CA LEU A 603 5.89 15.52 -38.20
C LEU A 603 5.12 16.31 -39.25
N LEU A 604 4.94 17.62 -39.06
CA LEU A 604 4.34 18.50 -40.06
C LEU A 604 5.17 18.58 -41.34
N SER A 605 6.50 18.66 -41.23
CA SER A 605 7.42 18.70 -42.38
C SER A 605 7.38 17.41 -43.23
N LEU A 606 7.00 16.28 -42.62
CA LEU A 606 6.78 15.00 -43.32
C LEU A 606 5.45 14.96 -44.07
N GLY A 607 4.63 16.03 -43.98
CA GLY A 607 3.36 16.18 -44.67
C GLY A 607 2.19 15.50 -43.96
N LEU A 608 2.28 15.30 -42.63
CA LEU A 608 1.11 14.88 -41.85
C LEU A 608 0.12 16.04 -41.78
N PRO A 609 -1.17 15.83 -42.12
CA PRO A 609 -2.15 16.92 -42.08
C PRO A 609 -2.48 17.29 -40.63
N VAL A 610 -2.24 18.55 -40.27
CA VAL A 610 -2.54 19.12 -38.94
C VAL A 610 -4.01 18.96 -38.54
N ASN A 611 -4.91 18.97 -39.53
CA ASN A 611 -6.35 18.84 -39.37
C ASN A 611 -6.90 17.44 -39.72
N ALA A 612 -6.05 16.40 -39.72
CA ALA A 612 -6.53 15.03 -39.84
C ALA A 612 -7.52 14.70 -38.72
N GLN A 613 -8.58 13.95 -39.01
CA GLN A 613 -9.55 13.47 -38.02
C GLN A 613 -9.33 11.98 -37.74
N ASP A 614 -9.38 11.60 -36.46
CA ASP A 614 -9.40 10.20 -36.01
C ASP A 614 -10.80 9.57 -36.20
N ASN A 615 -10.98 8.32 -35.73
CA ASN A 615 -12.25 7.59 -35.81
C ASN A 615 -13.37 8.22 -34.96
N LEU A 616 -13.06 9.15 -34.05
CA LEU A 616 -14.04 9.96 -33.33
C LEU A 616 -14.30 11.30 -34.02
N GLY A 617 -13.67 11.57 -35.16
CA GLY A 617 -13.75 12.88 -35.82
C GLY A 617 -12.86 13.93 -35.15
N ARG A 618 -12.04 13.58 -34.16
CA ARG A 618 -11.23 14.54 -33.41
C ARG A 618 -9.95 14.84 -34.17
N THR A 619 -9.52 16.10 -34.14
CA THR A 619 -8.21 16.55 -34.62
C THR A 619 -7.20 16.61 -33.49
N MET A 620 -5.92 16.89 -33.79
CA MET A 620 -4.93 17.11 -32.73
C MET A 620 -5.30 18.29 -31.80
N LEU A 621 -6.00 19.31 -32.34
CA LEU A 621 -6.46 20.45 -31.54
C LEU A 621 -7.56 20.06 -30.54
N HIS A 622 -8.42 19.10 -30.87
CA HIS A 622 -9.38 18.55 -29.92
C HIS A 622 -8.66 17.83 -28.77
N LYS A 623 -7.64 17.01 -29.08
CA LYS A 623 -6.85 16.30 -28.06
C LYS A 623 -6.07 17.27 -27.16
N ALA A 624 -5.56 18.36 -27.73
CA ALA A 624 -4.87 19.41 -26.99
C ALA A 624 -5.84 20.16 -26.05
N ALA A 625 -7.00 20.59 -26.56
CA ALA A 625 -8.01 21.31 -25.79
C ALA A 625 -8.54 20.53 -24.57
N GLU A 626 -8.61 19.21 -24.65
CA GLU A 626 -9.02 18.32 -23.55
C GLU A 626 -7.93 18.15 -22.46
N ARG A 627 -6.65 18.40 -22.78
CA ARG A 627 -5.51 18.01 -21.94
C ARG A 627 -4.63 19.14 -21.41
N THR A 628 -4.58 20.29 -22.10
CA THR A 628 -3.73 21.41 -21.68
C THR A 628 -4.53 22.50 -20.98
N GLU A 629 -3.92 23.07 -19.94
CA GLU A 629 -4.38 24.30 -19.28
C GLU A 629 -3.51 25.51 -19.69
N VAL A 630 -2.59 25.33 -20.64
CA VAL A 630 -1.62 26.35 -21.06
C VAL A 630 -2.01 26.94 -22.42
N ALA A 631 -2.41 28.20 -22.42
CA ALA A 631 -2.83 28.92 -23.63
C ALA A 631 -1.75 28.97 -24.74
N ALA A 632 -0.47 29.03 -24.36
CA ALA A 632 0.64 29.04 -25.31
C ALA A 632 0.71 27.76 -26.19
N ASP A 633 0.31 26.61 -25.65
CA ASP A 633 0.31 25.34 -26.38
C ASP A 633 -0.77 25.36 -27.48
N ILE A 634 -1.94 25.93 -27.17
CA ILE A 634 -3.03 26.12 -28.13
C ILE A 634 -2.63 27.12 -29.22
N THR A 635 -2.03 28.25 -28.84
CA THR A 635 -1.51 29.25 -29.79
C THR A 635 -0.51 28.62 -30.76
N LEU A 636 0.43 27.82 -30.26
CA LEU A 636 1.40 27.11 -31.09
C LEU A 636 0.71 26.26 -32.17
N LEU A 637 -0.32 25.50 -31.82
CA LEU A 637 -1.04 24.67 -32.78
C LEU A 637 -1.79 25.51 -33.82
N LEU A 638 -2.44 26.59 -33.39
CA LEU A 638 -3.15 27.52 -34.27
C LEU A 638 -2.19 28.20 -35.26
N ASP A 639 -1.02 28.61 -34.79
CA ASP A 639 0.05 29.19 -35.62
C ASP A 639 0.55 28.18 -36.68
N ARG A 640 0.41 26.87 -36.41
CA ARG A 640 0.76 25.80 -37.37
C ARG A 640 -0.43 25.31 -38.19
N GLY A 641 -1.51 26.08 -38.21
CA GLY A 641 -2.65 25.88 -39.10
C GLY A 641 -3.71 24.93 -38.58
N ALA A 642 -3.73 24.64 -37.28
CA ALA A 642 -4.83 23.90 -36.68
C ALA A 642 -6.14 24.69 -36.78
N ASP A 643 -7.20 24.03 -37.24
CA ASP A 643 -8.52 24.63 -37.45
C ASP A 643 -9.41 24.42 -36.22
N ARG A 644 -9.80 25.54 -35.58
CA ARG A 644 -10.67 25.59 -34.41
C ARG A 644 -12.15 25.32 -34.71
N SER A 645 -12.55 25.31 -35.98
CA SER A 645 -13.95 25.18 -36.41
C SER A 645 -14.40 23.74 -36.67
N ILE A 646 -13.45 22.81 -36.81
CA ILE A 646 -13.73 21.40 -37.11
C ILE A 646 -14.54 20.78 -35.96
N ARG A 647 -15.53 19.97 -36.31
CA ARG A 647 -16.38 19.25 -35.36
C ARG A 647 -16.04 17.77 -35.35
N ASP A 648 -16.05 17.19 -34.16
CA ASP A 648 -15.96 15.74 -33.99
C ASP A 648 -17.31 15.04 -34.25
N ARG A 649 -17.37 13.72 -34.06
CA ARG A 649 -18.60 12.93 -34.29
C ARG A 649 -19.72 13.20 -33.28
N GLU A 650 -19.42 13.89 -32.18
CA GLU A 650 -20.40 14.36 -31.20
C GLU A 650 -20.84 15.81 -31.49
N ASP A 651 -20.48 16.36 -32.66
CA ASP A 651 -20.71 17.74 -33.08
C ASP A 651 -19.95 18.78 -32.21
N LYS A 652 -18.95 18.35 -31.43
CA LYS A 652 -18.17 19.24 -30.55
C LYS A 652 -16.99 19.84 -31.31
N ARG A 653 -16.75 21.13 -31.13
CA ARG A 653 -15.52 21.83 -31.52
C ARG A 653 -14.48 21.71 -30.41
N PRO A 654 -13.19 22.03 -30.66
CA PRO A 654 -12.17 22.05 -29.61
C PRO A 654 -12.56 22.91 -28.40
N VAL A 655 -13.17 24.09 -28.61
CA VAL A 655 -13.59 24.98 -27.50
C VAL A 655 -14.61 24.32 -26.56
N ASP A 656 -15.45 23.42 -27.09
CA ASP A 656 -16.52 22.76 -26.32
C ASP A 656 -15.97 21.68 -25.37
N LEU A 657 -14.70 21.28 -25.55
CA LEU A 657 -13.97 20.34 -24.66
C LEU A 657 -13.22 21.05 -23.53
N VAL A 658 -13.17 22.38 -23.55
CA VAL A 658 -12.42 23.18 -22.57
C VAL A 658 -13.33 23.58 -21.41
N PRO A 659 -12.96 23.32 -20.14
CA PRO A 659 -13.72 23.79 -18.98
C PRO A 659 -14.00 25.30 -19.01
N GLU A 660 -15.19 25.71 -18.58
CA GLU A 660 -15.61 27.13 -18.54
C GLU A 660 -14.69 28.03 -17.69
N SER A 661 -13.94 27.44 -16.76
CA SER A 661 -12.94 28.15 -15.95
C SER A 661 -11.75 28.67 -16.77
N LEU A 662 -11.39 28.01 -17.87
CA LEU A 662 -10.22 28.32 -18.69
C LEU A 662 -10.53 29.34 -19.79
N LYS A 663 -10.92 30.55 -19.37
CA LYS A 663 -11.38 31.64 -20.25
C LYS A 663 -10.40 32.03 -21.35
N GLU A 664 -9.10 32.01 -21.05
CA GLU A 664 -8.05 32.40 -22.00
C GLU A 664 -7.96 31.41 -23.17
N ILE A 665 -7.96 30.10 -22.88
CA ILE A 665 -7.97 29.05 -23.91
C ILE A 665 -9.26 29.09 -24.72
N ARG A 666 -10.41 29.30 -24.06
CA ARG A 666 -11.70 29.41 -24.76
C ARG A 666 -11.72 30.58 -25.73
N ALA A 667 -11.19 31.74 -25.33
CA ALA A 667 -11.09 32.90 -26.21
C ALA A 667 -10.17 32.66 -27.44
N LEU A 668 -9.17 31.78 -27.33
CA LEU A 668 -8.33 31.37 -28.47
C LEU A 668 -9.04 30.41 -29.43
N LEU A 669 -10.07 29.70 -28.97
CA LEU A 669 -10.76 28.64 -29.72
C LEU A 669 -12.19 29.00 -30.16
N ASP A 670 -12.76 30.07 -29.62
CA ASP A 670 -13.92 30.77 -30.20
C ASP A 670 -13.58 31.34 -31.59
#